data_AF-A0A3L7ALI4-F1
#
_entry.id   AF-A0A3L7ALI4-F1
#
_cell.length_a   1.000
_cell.length_b   1.000
_cell.length_c   1.000
_cell.angle_alpha   90.00
_cell.angle_beta   90.00
_cell.angle_gamma   90.00
#
_symmetry.space_group_name_H-M   'P 1'
#
loop_
_entity.id
_entity.type
_entity.pdbx_description
1 polymer ?
#
loop_
_entity_poly.entity_id
_entity_poly.type
_entity_poly.pdbx_seq_one_letter_code
_entity_poly.pdbx_strand_id
1 'polypeptide(L)'
;MLDAVKIASRQKVTAEDFNNLGLYPRASFDALTEHAIGSAAKYSGGGVSILSTTKVLVDTPVFLIRDGRWYVNRTDDGVEMDLLGSLPASGFKRVVALSLTGSEVSDQVAERDFLTNPVTRATEAQPTATRSNRYAQVNAIAGAAAVDPAPPAVPAEHTIIAHVVLTPTGIESVSQVRANRLPQLIEVNGRLVLLEEWQARTAPVIDGLKSDVAKLMAEGRGKADRGVISYLLEQTARLNEAEGIAPDAAFSVTDFFLTEDDSDTAHLSYQAKVEEGLRFSDENAATFSPVLANPADTRFVIHPGGLLLPAYAEVPVISNIGKDSEVALSNAGSQTTEYTQRTVARTRIRWGQSLLVSINSIWWRTGRYDPATHIFRRAGETWEVSAPDEFMLRLGFLRVERFWKDDYEEVYWDAVTTDASYVGTVNAQTFLTPRAGWMTKVRLGFSRLDSAGDVRIILSRCTANAAPDPKNTLATVLVPRASLKLYPEITDIALPPTYVEAGERVAVHVVTGGNHWLAMTEGNKYGQGSFFASTDGAWFQGDITRDACMQVLMASFTAPRLEIALDPWNLSGGIEAVDMNLDMVARDPAGIIFEVRHSGTWYQIGEVGAGNHPLYGLPAQVQARMVLVGTTDVMPGIWLGPSKVTLTRPRTTGTHISKARATPVDVDEVHVVALLEHFDDAVHDCGAQLLTGVGYATPVSPTATVDKVLPGGTTRRTFTFSGLTPDDTYKRKITLSTASALSVFHVAEATDIAFPS
;
A
#
# COMPACT_ATOMS: atom_id res chain seq x y z
N MET A 1 10.85 14.29 -28.99
CA MET A 1 11.85 15.38 -29.06
C MET A 1 12.81 15.05 -30.20
N LEU A 2 12.67 15.68 -31.36
CA LEU A 2 13.37 15.37 -32.63
C LEU A 2 13.64 16.66 -33.44
N ASP A 3 14.06 17.73 -32.76
CA ASP A 3 14.27 19.02 -33.40
C ASP A 3 15.57 19.03 -34.21
N ALA A 4 15.51 19.56 -35.44
CA ALA A 4 16.63 19.61 -36.37
C ALA A 4 16.89 21.05 -36.82
N VAL A 5 18.15 21.48 -36.76
CA VAL A 5 18.56 22.78 -37.30
C VAL A 5 18.61 22.69 -38.82
N LYS A 6 17.75 23.45 -39.51
CA LYS A 6 17.69 23.48 -40.98
C LYS A 6 18.38 24.74 -41.50
N ILE A 7 19.47 24.56 -42.23
CA ILE A 7 20.18 25.64 -42.93
C ILE A 7 19.99 25.47 -44.43
N ALA A 8 19.36 26.44 -45.08
CA ALA A 8 19.12 26.46 -46.51
C ALA A 8 20.26 27.14 -47.30
N SER A 9 20.32 26.87 -48.61
CA SER A 9 21.27 27.56 -49.50
C SER A 9 21.04 29.08 -49.47
N ARG A 10 22.14 29.85 -49.32
CA ARG A 10 22.16 31.32 -49.20
C ARG A 10 21.52 31.90 -47.93
N GLN A 11 21.21 31.08 -46.92
CA GLN A 11 20.73 31.57 -45.62
C GLN A 11 21.86 32.21 -44.81
N LYS A 12 21.60 33.37 -44.19
CA LYS A 12 22.48 33.95 -43.18
C LYS A 12 22.18 33.28 -41.84
N VAL A 13 23.18 32.63 -41.26
CA VAL A 13 23.08 31.91 -39.98
C VAL A 13 23.55 32.78 -38.81
N THR A 14 23.00 32.50 -37.63
CA THR A 14 23.30 33.18 -36.38
C THR A 14 24.12 32.28 -35.45
N ALA A 15 24.70 32.85 -34.38
CA ALA A 15 25.38 32.06 -33.36
C ALA A 15 24.44 31.07 -32.65
N GLU A 16 23.15 31.42 -32.54
CA GLU A 16 22.12 30.56 -31.98
C GLU A 16 21.91 29.30 -32.82
N ASP A 17 21.90 29.41 -34.16
CA ASP A 17 21.80 28.26 -35.06
C ASP A 17 22.95 27.27 -34.84
N PHE A 18 24.16 27.77 -34.64
CA PHE A 18 25.33 26.93 -34.36
C PHE A 18 25.33 26.34 -32.94
N ASN A 19 24.84 27.07 -31.94
CA ASN A 19 24.67 26.53 -30.59
C ASN A 19 23.61 25.41 -30.57
N ASN A 20 22.51 25.59 -31.30
CA ASN A 20 21.43 24.61 -31.41
C ASN A 20 21.88 23.29 -32.05
N LEU A 21 22.88 23.32 -32.96
CA LEU A 21 23.50 22.11 -33.51
C LEU A 21 24.15 21.22 -32.44
N GLY A 22 24.61 21.79 -31.32
CA GLY A 22 25.17 21.04 -30.19
C GLY A 22 24.14 20.75 -29.07
N LEU A 23 23.20 21.68 -28.84
CA LEU A 23 22.21 21.57 -27.76
C LEU A 23 21.12 20.54 -28.05
N TYR A 24 20.58 20.50 -29.28
CA TYR A 24 19.48 19.58 -29.59
C TYR A 24 19.89 18.11 -29.47
N PRO A 25 21.05 17.65 -30.00
CA PRO A 25 21.48 16.27 -29.78
C PRO A 25 21.69 15.94 -28.29
N ARG A 26 22.26 16.86 -27.51
CA ARG A 26 22.47 16.68 -26.06
C ARG A 26 21.14 16.55 -25.31
N ALA A 27 20.15 17.38 -25.64
CA ALA A 27 18.81 17.30 -25.07
C ALA A 27 18.10 16.00 -25.47
N SER A 28 18.27 15.52 -26.71
CA SER A 28 17.71 14.24 -27.15
C SER A 28 18.30 13.06 -26.35
N PHE A 29 19.60 13.06 -26.05
CA PHE A 29 20.22 12.02 -25.21
C PHE A 29 19.76 12.10 -23.75
N ASP A 30 19.59 13.30 -23.21
CA ASP A 30 19.07 13.49 -21.85
C ASP A 30 17.64 12.93 -21.74
N ALA A 31 16.75 13.28 -22.69
CA ALA A 31 15.38 12.79 -22.73
C ALA A 31 15.29 11.27 -22.91
N LEU A 32 16.13 10.70 -23.79
CA LEU A 32 16.19 9.24 -23.97
C LEU A 32 16.55 8.53 -22.65
N THR A 33 17.49 9.09 -21.91
CA THR A 33 17.97 8.52 -20.65
C THR A 33 16.92 8.64 -19.55
N GLU A 34 16.27 9.80 -19.45
CA GLU A 34 15.19 10.05 -18.51
C GLU A 34 14.03 9.06 -18.70
N HIS A 35 13.63 8.81 -19.96
CA HIS A 35 12.51 7.91 -20.26
C HIS A 35 12.89 6.42 -20.25
N ALA A 36 14.11 6.05 -20.66
CA ALA A 36 14.51 4.64 -20.79
C ALA A 36 15.15 4.05 -19.52
N ILE A 37 15.77 4.88 -18.67
CA ILE A 37 16.46 4.44 -17.45
C ILE A 37 15.77 4.98 -16.19
N GLY A 38 15.33 6.24 -16.22
CA GLY A 38 14.70 6.93 -15.09
C GLY A 38 15.54 8.08 -14.52
N SER A 39 14.99 8.80 -13.54
CA SER A 39 15.61 9.98 -12.93
C SER A 39 16.58 9.67 -11.79
N ALA A 40 16.56 8.44 -11.26
CA ALA A 40 17.42 8.02 -10.16
C ALA A 40 18.91 8.09 -10.52
N ALA A 41 19.74 8.58 -9.59
CA ALA A 41 21.17 8.71 -9.85
C ALA A 41 21.85 7.33 -9.93
N LYS A 42 22.49 7.03 -11.06
CA LYS A 42 23.19 5.78 -11.33
C LYS A 42 24.59 6.03 -11.86
N TYR A 43 25.50 5.08 -11.66
CA TYR A 43 26.84 5.14 -12.26
C TYR A 43 27.12 3.95 -13.18
N SER A 44 28.04 4.15 -14.12
CA SER A 44 28.60 3.09 -14.97
C SER A 44 30.11 3.29 -15.09
N GLY A 45 30.89 2.21 -15.15
CA GLY A 45 32.34 2.26 -14.97
C GLY A 45 32.74 2.50 -13.51
N GLY A 46 33.88 3.18 -13.27
CA GLY A 46 34.28 3.59 -11.92
C GLY A 46 34.65 2.44 -10.99
N GLY A 47 35.37 1.45 -11.50
CA GLY A 47 35.99 0.41 -10.66
C GLY A 47 36.89 1.06 -9.62
N VAL A 48 36.87 0.56 -8.38
CA VAL A 48 37.72 1.11 -7.31
C VAL A 48 38.69 0.03 -6.86
N SER A 49 39.97 0.33 -6.95
CA SER A 49 41.06 -0.58 -6.57
C SER A 49 42.04 0.09 -5.59
N ILE A 50 42.75 -0.74 -4.82
CA ILE A 50 43.78 -0.26 -3.89
C ILE A 50 45.07 -0.05 -4.69
N LEU A 51 45.58 1.18 -4.70
CA LEU A 51 46.81 1.53 -5.42
C LEU A 51 48.05 1.46 -4.51
N SER A 52 47.90 1.86 -3.24
CA SER A 52 48.94 1.77 -2.22
C SER A 52 48.32 1.71 -0.82
N THR A 53 49.14 1.73 0.24
CA THR A 53 48.66 1.67 1.64
C THR A 53 47.66 2.76 2.02
N THR A 54 47.73 3.93 1.38
CA THR A 54 46.82 5.06 1.67
C THR A 54 46.11 5.63 0.44
N LYS A 55 46.31 5.04 -0.75
CA LYS A 55 45.70 5.52 -1.99
C LYS A 55 44.77 4.49 -2.63
N VAL A 56 43.65 4.97 -3.13
CA VAL A 56 42.72 4.21 -3.98
C VAL A 56 42.69 4.83 -5.37
N LEU A 57 42.52 3.98 -6.40
CA LEU A 57 42.34 4.40 -7.78
C LEU A 57 40.87 4.17 -8.18
N VAL A 58 40.25 5.20 -8.75
CA VAL A 58 38.94 5.09 -9.40
C VAL A 58 39.15 5.06 -10.91
N ASP A 59 38.79 3.95 -11.54
CA ASP A 59 38.98 3.73 -12.97
C ASP A 59 38.10 4.67 -13.80
N THR A 60 38.70 5.28 -14.83
CA THR A 60 38.01 6.06 -15.87
C THR A 60 38.00 5.27 -17.19
N PRO A 61 37.00 5.47 -18.07
CA PRO A 61 35.92 6.42 -17.94
C PRO A 61 34.88 6.00 -16.89
N VAL A 62 34.45 6.97 -16.08
CA VAL A 62 33.31 6.81 -15.16
C VAL A 62 32.19 7.74 -15.58
N PHE A 63 30.98 7.20 -15.63
CA PHE A 63 29.77 7.89 -16.00
C PHE A 63 28.85 8.02 -14.80
N LEU A 64 28.32 9.21 -14.58
CA LEU A 64 27.24 9.49 -13.65
C LEU A 64 26.02 9.91 -14.47
N ILE A 65 24.91 9.21 -14.28
CA ILE A 65 23.61 9.56 -14.83
C ILE A 65 22.77 10.10 -13.69
N ARG A 66 22.24 11.30 -13.84
CA ARG A 66 21.40 11.94 -12.83
C ARG A 66 20.43 12.90 -13.50
N ASP A 67 19.14 12.80 -13.16
CA ASP A 67 18.08 13.63 -13.75
C ASP A 67 18.09 13.58 -15.29
N GLY A 68 18.28 12.39 -15.85
CA GLY A 68 18.43 12.15 -17.30
C GLY A 68 19.78 12.58 -17.90
N ARG A 69 20.59 13.37 -17.18
CA ARG A 69 21.84 13.95 -17.69
C ARG A 69 23.04 13.04 -17.48
N TRP A 70 23.88 12.96 -18.49
CA TRP A 70 25.16 12.26 -18.43
C TRP A 70 26.30 13.21 -18.04
N TYR A 71 27.02 12.83 -16.98
CA TYR A 71 28.29 13.41 -16.57
C TYR A 71 29.37 12.36 -16.74
N VAL A 72 30.55 12.77 -17.20
CA VAL A 72 31.62 11.84 -17.51
C VAL A 72 32.96 12.37 -17.05
N ASN A 73 33.75 11.48 -16.47
CA ASN A 73 35.16 11.69 -16.21
C ASN A 73 35.97 10.78 -17.14
N ARG A 74 36.85 11.39 -17.94
CA ARG A 74 37.76 10.70 -18.86
C ARG A 74 39.22 11.06 -18.58
N THR A 75 39.56 11.41 -17.35
CA THR A 75 40.96 11.64 -16.98
C THR A 75 41.77 10.41 -17.35
N ASP A 76 42.85 10.60 -18.10
CA ASP A 76 43.78 9.53 -18.46
C ASP A 76 44.40 8.95 -17.17
N ASP A 77 44.58 7.63 -17.12
CA ASP A 77 45.12 6.86 -15.97
C ASP A 77 44.24 6.77 -14.70
N GLY A 78 42.99 7.23 -14.73
CA GLY A 78 42.07 7.14 -13.59
C GLY A 78 42.20 8.30 -12.60
N VAL A 79 41.41 8.27 -11.52
CA VAL A 79 41.46 9.29 -10.46
C VAL A 79 42.05 8.69 -9.18
N GLU A 80 43.27 9.11 -8.84
CA GLU A 80 43.90 8.77 -7.56
C GLU A 80 43.30 9.59 -6.42
N MET A 81 42.88 8.93 -5.35
CA MET A 81 42.43 9.58 -4.11
C MET A 81 43.38 9.19 -2.97
N ASP A 82 44.02 10.19 -2.37
CA ASP A 82 44.87 10.00 -1.19
C ASP A 82 44.05 10.13 0.10
N LEU A 83 44.02 9.05 0.87
CA LEU A 83 43.25 8.92 2.11
C LEU A 83 44.14 9.01 3.36
N LEU A 84 45.41 9.40 3.23
CA LEU A 84 46.34 9.54 4.35
C LEU A 84 45.80 10.49 5.45
N GLY A 85 45.21 11.62 5.06
CA GLY A 85 44.59 12.57 5.99
C GLY A 85 43.33 12.05 6.67
N SER A 86 42.78 10.92 6.20
CA SER A 86 41.57 10.29 6.72
C SER A 86 41.85 9.10 7.64
N LEU A 87 43.10 8.75 7.93
CA LEU A 87 43.42 7.63 8.82
C LEU A 87 42.92 7.88 10.27
N PRO A 88 42.31 6.88 10.93
CA PRO A 88 41.87 6.98 12.31
C PRO A 88 43.02 6.80 13.31
N ALA A 89 42.82 7.24 14.56
CA ALA A 89 43.76 7.01 15.65
C ALA A 89 43.83 5.53 16.06
N SER A 90 44.92 5.13 16.74
CA SER A 90 45.15 3.75 17.19
C SER A 90 43.96 3.17 17.97
N GLY A 91 43.50 1.97 17.59
CA GLY A 91 42.37 1.28 18.20
C GLY A 91 41.01 1.55 17.54
N PHE A 92 40.93 2.43 16.55
CA PHE A 92 39.71 2.72 15.79
C PHE A 92 39.88 2.43 14.29
N LYS A 93 38.75 2.18 13.61
CA LYS A 93 38.62 2.11 12.16
C LYS A 93 37.74 3.27 11.66
N ARG A 94 37.77 3.54 10.36
CA ARG A 94 36.93 4.56 9.71
C ARG A 94 36.49 4.09 8.33
N VAL A 95 35.24 4.34 7.96
CA VAL A 95 34.76 4.14 6.59
C VAL A 95 34.81 5.47 5.84
N VAL A 96 35.38 5.46 4.63
CA VAL A 96 35.36 6.56 3.67
C VAL A 96 34.47 6.16 2.50
N ALA A 97 33.46 6.98 2.19
CA ALA A 97 32.63 6.79 0.99
C ALA A 97 33.27 7.52 -0.19
N LEU A 98 33.51 6.79 -1.28
CA LEU A 98 33.83 7.39 -2.57
C LEU A 98 32.53 7.65 -3.32
N SER A 99 32.39 8.87 -3.83
CA SER A 99 31.16 9.35 -4.46
C SER A 99 31.42 10.13 -5.73
N LEU A 100 30.39 10.22 -6.58
CA LEU A 100 30.39 11.04 -7.79
C LEU A 100 29.41 12.21 -7.63
N THR A 101 29.83 13.39 -8.07
CA THR A 101 28.96 14.55 -8.31
C THR A 101 29.07 15.03 -9.74
N GLY A 102 28.00 15.62 -10.27
CA GLY A 102 27.97 16.18 -11.62
C GLY A 102 28.17 17.69 -11.60
N SER A 103 29.04 18.20 -12.45
CA SER A 103 29.21 19.64 -12.68
C SER A 103 29.34 19.97 -14.16
N GLU A 104 28.91 21.16 -14.58
CA GLU A 104 29.19 21.67 -15.91
C GLU A 104 30.45 22.53 -15.86
N VAL A 105 31.46 22.13 -16.62
CA VAL A 105 32.77 22.78 -16.67
C VAL A 105 32.98 23.30 -18.08
N SER A 106 33.30 24.59 -18.18
CA SER A 106 33.78 25.19 -19.43
C SER A 106 35.30 25.19 -19.43
N ASP A 107 35.90 24.42 -20.33
CA ASP A 107 37.35 24.23 -20.42
C ASP A 107 37.86 24.49 -21.84
N GLN A 108 39.13 24.15 -22.09
CA GLN A 108 39.85 24.48 -23.33
C GLN A 108 39.78 25.99 -23.65
N VAL A 109 40.37 26.79 -22.76
CA VAL A 109 40.50 28.24 -22.94
C VAL A 109 41.52 28.53 -24.04
N ALA A 110 41.09 29.24 -25.06
CA ALA A 110 41.95 29.73 -26.13
C ALA A 110 41.65 31.21 -26.39
N GLU A 111 42.64 31.97 -26.83
CA GLU A 111 42.42 33.35 -27.27
C GLU A 111 41.57 33.36 -28.53
N ARG A 112 40.48 34.15 -28.50
CA ARG A 112 39.55 34.33 -29.63
C ARG A 112 39.37 35.81 -29.90
N ASP A 113 39.41 36.19 -31.16
CA ASP A 113 39.19 37.57 -31.59
C ASP A 113 37.69 37.90 -31.60
N PHE A 114 37.29 38.92 -30.84
CA PHE A 114 35.94 39.47 -30.84
C PHE A 114 35.90 40.82 -31.54
N LEU A 115 34.85 41.06 -32.33
CA LEU A 115 34.59 42.36 -32.95
C LEU A 115 34.18 43.38 -31.88
N THR A 116 35.00 44.41 -31.66
CA THR A 116 34.71 45.51 -30.72
C THR A 116 33.99 46.67 -31.40
N ASN A 117 34.17 46.85 -32.71
CA ASN A 117 33.43 47.84 -33.49
C ASN A 117 32.93 47.25 -34.83
N PRO A 118 31.60 47.13 -35.02
CA PRO A 118 31.03 46.49 -36.20
C PRO A 118 31.17 47.31 -37.50
N VAL A 119 31.50 48.61 -37.42
CA VAL A 119 31.65 49.49 -38.58
C VAL A 119 33.09 49.55 -39.07
N THR A 120 34.07 49.63 -38.16
CA THR A 120 35.50 49.66 -38.52
C THR A 120 36.16 48.28 -38.61
N ARG A 121 35.44 47.23 -38.21
CA ARG A 121 35.93 45.84 -38.10
C ARG A 121 37.13 45.66 -37.16
N ALA A 122 37.28 46.54 -36.17
CA ALA A 122 38.29 46.38 -35.13
C ALA A 122 37.99 45.13 -34.28
N THR A 123 39.03 44.36 -33.97
CA THR A 123 38.95 43.13 -33.16
C THR A 123 39.86 43.21 -31.94
N GLU A 124 39.48 42.51 -30.87
CA GLU A 124 40.28 42.34 -29.65
C GLU A 124 40.29 40.86 -29.25
N ALA A 125 41.48 40.33 -28.95
CA ALA A 125 41.63 38.95 -28.49
C ALA A 125 41.22 38.83 -27.03
N GLN A 126 40.30 37.90 -26.72
CA GLN A 126 39.87 37.60 -25.36
C GLN A 126 40.00 36.10 -25.07
N PRO A 127 40.48 35.69 -23.89
CA PRO A 127 40.54 34.29 -23.50
C PRO A 127 39.11 33.74 -23.36
N THR A 128 38.76 32.76 -24.17
CA THR A 128 37.41 32.18 -24.22
C THR A 128 37.47 30.66 -24.09
N ALA A 129 36.67 30.12 -23.18
CA ALA A 129 36.48 28.66 -23.08
C ALA A 129 35.69 28.16 -24.31
N THR A 130 36.27 27.23 -25.04
CA THR A 130 35.69 26.76 -26.32
C THR A 130 34.90 25.46 -26.19
N ARG A 131 34.91 24.83 -25.02
CA ARG A 131 34.20 23.58 -24.76
C ARG A 131 33.43 23.67 -23.44
N SER A 132 32.16 23.26 -23.47
CA SER A 132 31.37 22.99 -22.26
C SER A 132 31.20 21.48 -22.13
N ASN A 133 31.57 20.93 -20.97
CA ASN A 133 31.52 19.51 -20.67
C ASN A 133 30.78 19.26 -19.35
N ARG A 134 30.00 18.18 -19.28
CA ARG A 134 29.44 17.66 -18.02
C ARG A 134 30.45 16.71 -17.40
N TYR A 135 31.14 17.18 -16.37
CA TYR A 135 32.20 16.46 -15.71
C TYR A 135 31.65 15.70 -14.49
N ALA A 136 32.08 14.44 -14.33
CA ALA A 136 31.80 13.65 -13.13
C ALA A 136 32.99 13.77 -12.16
N GLN A 137 32.79 14.47 -11.05
CA GLN A 137 33.82 14.68 -10.04
C GLN A 137 33.80 13.54 -9.01
N VAL A 138 34.97 12.95 -8.76
CA VAL A 138 35.16 11.94 -7.71
C VAL A 138 35.48 12.65 -6.39
N ASN A 139 34.75 12.33 -5.33
CA ASN A 139 34.94 12.90 -4.00
C ASN A 139 35.08 11.80 -2.95
N ALA A 140 35.89 12.05 -1.93
CA ALA A 140 36.02 11.19 -0.76
C ALA A 140 35.37 11.85 0.46
N ILE A 141 34.45 11.15 1.11
CA ILE A 141 33.73 11.62 2.30
C ILE A 141 34.10 10.71 3.46
N ALA A 142 34.77 11.26 4.48
CA ALA A 142 35.24 10.51 5.62
C ALA A 142 34.19 10.46 6.74
N GLY A 143 33.91 9.25 7.26
CA GLY A 143 33.01 9.05 8.41
C GLY A 143 33.67 9.24 9.77
N ALA A 144 32.90 9.02 10.83
CA ALA A 144 33.42 9.02 12.20
C ALA A 144 34.35 7.82 12.43
N ALA A 145 35.38 8.01 13.25
CA ALA A 145 36.24 6.91 13.68
C ALA A 145 35.61 6.18 14.87
N ALA A 146 35.51 4.85 14.80
CA ALA A 146 34.92 4.02 15.85
C ALA A 146 35.55 2.61 15.83
N VAL A 147 35.34 1.81 16.88
CA VAL A 147 35.82 0.41 16.93
C VAL A 147 35.13 -0.42 15.85
N ASP A 148 33.84 -0.16 15.63
CA ASP A 148 33.03 -0.68 14.53
C ASP A 148 32.41 0.49 13.75
N PRO A 149 33.05 0.95 12.64
CA PRO A 149 32.65 2.17 11.96
C PRO A 149 31.50 1.94 10.97
N ALA A 150 30.44 2.74 11.09
CA ALA A 150 29.39 2.80 10.09
C ALA A 150 29.81 3.66 8.86
N PRO A 151 29.26 3.39 7.66
CA PRO A 151 29.42 4.29 6.52
C PRO A 151 28.94 5.72 6.83
N PRO A 152 29.62 6.77 6.30
CA PRO A 152 29.21 8.15 6.52
C PRO A 152 27.84 8.44 5.89
N ALA A 153 27.09 9.36 6.48
CA ALA A 153 25.94 9.97 5.80
C ALA A 153 26.45 10.78 4.61
N VAL A 154 25.92 10.49 3.42
CA VAL A 154 26.33 11.14 2.18
C VAL A 154 25.18 12.04 1.69
N PRO A 155 25.45 13.30 1.31
CA PRO A 155 24.40 14.20 0.81
C PRO A 155 23.72 13.68 -0.47
N ALA A 156 22.49 14.12 -0.72
CA ALA A 156 21.68 13.61 -1.83
C ALA A 156 22.29 13.88 -3.22
N GLU A 157 23.13 14.90 -3.36
CA GLU A 157 23.85 15.25 -4.59
C GLU A 157 24.99 14.29 -4.95
N HIS A 158 25.39 13.43 -4.02
CA HIS A 158 26.50 12.48 -4.17
C HIS A 158 25.99 11.06 -4.43
N THR A 159 26.43 10.45 -5.53
CA THR A 159 26.17 9.03 -5.82
C THR A 159 27.34 8.19 -5.33
N ILE A 160 27.12 7.34 -4.33
CA ILE A 160 28.17 6.48 -3.77
C ILE A 160 28.54 5.37 -4.76
N ILE A 161 29.84 5.20 -5.01
CA ILE A 161 30.41 4.15 -5.87
C ILE A 161 31.11 3.05 -5.06
N ALA A 162 31.72 3.38 -3.92
CA ALA A 162 32.41 2.40 -3.07
C ALA A 162 32.56 2.89 -1.63
N HIS A 163 32.71 1.93 -0.71
CA HIS A 163 33.12 2.16 0.68
C HIS A 163 34.54 1.61 0.88
N VAL A 164 35.41 2.42 1.48
CA VAL A 164 36.80 2.08 1.80
C VAL A 164 36.94 2.04 3.31
N VAL A 165 37.36 0.89 3.85
CA VAL A 165 37.60 0.74 5.30
C VAL A 165 39.08 1.04 5.58
N LEU A 166 39.32 1.99 6.49
CA LEU A 166 40.64 2.43 6.93
C LEU A 166 40.94 1.94 8.35
N THR A 167 42.19 1.52 8.55
CA THR A 167 42.82 1.26 9.85
C THR A 167 43.92 2.29 10.09
N PRO A 168 44.49 2.39 11.31
CA PRO A 168 45.60 3.33 11.57
C PRO A 168 46.85 3.08 10.70
N THR A 169 46.98 1.89 10.12
CA THR A 169 48.10 1.48 9.26
C THR A 169 47.84 1.63 7.76
N GLY A 170 46.60 1.91 7.34
CA GLY A 170 46.23 2.03 5.93
C GLY A 170 44.88 1.42 5.57
N ILE A 171 44.64 1.24 4.28
CA ILE A 171 43.42 0.66 3.72
C ILE A 171 43.33 -0.84 4.04
N GLU A 172 42.21 -1.26 4.63
CA GLU A 172 41.92 -2.65 4.95
C GLU A 172 41.11 -3.34 3.84
N SER A 173 40.08 -2.67 3.33
CA SER A 173 39.25 -3.21 2.25
C SER A 173 38.54 -2.13 1.44
N VAL A 174 38.17 -2.48 0.21
CA VAL A 174 37.35 -1.67 -0.70
C VAL A 174 36.15 -2.51 -1.12
N SER A 175 34.94 -1.98 -0.95
CA SER A 175 33.69 -2.63 -1.35
C SER A 175 32.91 -1.72 -2.30
N GLN A 176 32.60 -2.21 -3.49
CA GLN A 176 31.88 -1.45 -4.51
C GLN A 176 30.36 -1.51 -4.28
N VAL A 177 29.68 -0.36 -4.33
CA VAL A 177 28.23 -0.27 -4.11
C VAL A 177 27.50 -0.58 -5.40
N ARG A 178 27.08 -1.84 -5.59
CA ARG A 178 26.42 -2.29 -6.82
C ARG A 178 24.96 -1.82 -6.97
N ALA A 179 24.29 -1.47 -5.88
CA ALA A 179 22.89 -0.98 -5.92
C ALA A 179 22.73 0.32 -6.75
N ASN A 180 23.77 1.15 -6.78
CA ASN A 180 23.80 2.40 -7.54
C ASN A 180 24.34 2.23 -8.96
N ARG A 181 24.76 1.02 -9.36
CA ARG A 181 25.29 0.74 -10.69
C ARG A 181 24.16 0.58 -11.70
N LEU A 182 24.33 1.16 -12.89
CA LEU A 182 23.44 0.92 -14.02
C LEU A 182 23.71 -0.49 -14.59
N PRO A 183 22.72 -1.41 -14.60
CA PRO A 183 22.89 -2.72 -15.23
C PRO A 183 22.98 -2.60 -16.75
N GLN A 184 23.73 -3.51 -17.38
CA GLN A 184 23.81 -3.56 -18.85
C GLN A 184 22.59 -4.28 -19.43
N LEU A 185 22.08 -3.82 -20.57
CA LEU A 185 20.92 -4.45 -21.24
C LEU A 185 21.16 -5.94 -21.55
N ILE A 186 22.39 -6.35 -21.83
CA ILE A 186 22.72 -7.78 -22.05
C ILE A 186 22.55 -8.63 -20.79
N GLU A 187 22.78 -8.06 -19.60
CA GLU A 187 22.57 -8.76 -18.32
C GLU A 187 21.06 -8.91 -18.06
N VAL A 188 20.28 -7.86 -18.36
CA VAL A 188 18.81 -7.90 -18.28
C VAL A 188 18.26 -8.93 -19.27
N ASN A 189 18.74 -8.90 -20.52
CA ASN A 189 18.35 -9.86 -21.56
C ASN A 189 18.73 -11.29 -21.17
N GLY A 190 19.89 -11.52 -20.56
CA GLY A 190 20.28 -12.86 -20.08
C GLY A 190 19.32 -13.41 -19.02
N ARG A 191 18.82 -12.57 -18.12
CA ARG A 191 17.79 -12.97 -17.13
C ARG A 191 16.45 -13.26 -17.81
N LEU A 192 16.09 -12.44 -18.80
CA LEU A 192 14.86 -12.63 -19.58
C LEU A 192 14.91 -13.94 -20.38
N VAL A 193 16.01 -14.20 -21.09
CA VAL A 193 16.25 -15.44 -21.85
C VAL A 193 16.16 -16.67 -20.96
N LEU A 194 16.70 -16.64 -19.73
CA LEU A 194 16.56 -17.77 -18.79
C LEU A 194 15.09 -18.06 -18.44
N LEU A 195 14.28 -17.01 -18.32
CA LEU A 195 12.85 -17.08 -18.01
C LEU A 195 12.04 -17.57 -19.22
N GLU A 196 12.35 -17.04 -20.40
CA GLU A 196 11.78 -17.45 -21.69
C GLU A 196 12.16 -18.89 -22.04
N GLU A 197 13.40 -19.32 -21.77
CA GLU A 197 13.82 -20.71 -21.95
C GLU A 197 13.12 -21.65 -20.98
N TRP A 198 12.91 -21.23 -19.72
CA TRP A 198 12.13 -22.01 -18.78
C TRP A 198 10.68 -22.15 -19.24
N GLN A 199 10.08 -21.05 -19.71
CA GLN A 199 8.73 -21.06 -20.28
C GLN A 199 8.64 -21.93 -21.53
N ALA A 200 9.60 -21.81 -22.46
CA ALA A 200 9.67 -22.59 -23.69
C ALA A 200 9.93 -24.09 -23.45
N ARG A 201 10.59 -24.45 -22.34
CA ARG A 201 10.75 -25.87 -21.93
C ARG A 201 9.50 -26.40 -21.23
N THR A 202 8.82 -25.57 -20.43
CA THR A 202 7.74 -26.01 -19.56
C THR A 202 6.38 -26.01 -20.29
N ALA A 203 6.11 -25.02 -21.13
CA ALA A 203 4.85 -24.91 -21.86
C ALA A 203 4.55 -26.11 -22.78
N PRO A 204 5.50 -26.62 -23.60
CA PRO A 204 5.25 -27.80 -24.43
C PRO A 204 5.11 -29.09 -23.62
N VAL A 205 5.69 -29.17 -22.41
CA VAL A 205 5.52 -30.31 -21.51
C VAL A 205 4.12 -30.28 -20.90
N ILE A 206 3.64 -29.10 -20.49
CA ILE A 206 2.27 -28.93 -19.98
C ILE A 206 1.25 -29.19 -21.11
N ASP A 207 1.46 -28.66 -22.31
CA ASP A 207 0.58 -28.91 -23.46
C ASP A 207 0.66 -30.36 -23.96
N GLY A 208 1.85 -30.96 -23.89
CA GLY A 208 2.08 -32.38 -24.14
C GLY A 208 1.33 -33.25 -23.14
N LEU A 209 1.40 -32.92 -21.84
CA LEU A 209 0.62 -33.59 -20.80
C LEU A 209 -0.88 -33.43 -21.02
N LYS A 210 -1.38 -32.25 -21.40
CA LYS A 210 -2.78 -32.06 -21.78
C LYS A 210 -3.18 -32.95 -22.96
N SER A 211 -2.33 -33.03 -24.00
CA SER A 211 -2.58 -33.86 -25.19
C SER A 211 -2.49 -35.35 -24.89
N ASP A 212 -1.52 -35.79 -24.10
CA ASP A 212 -1.33 -37.19 -23.73
C ASP A 212 -2.39 -37.67 -22.75
N VAL A 213 -2.85 -36.80 -21.84
CA VAL A 213 -4.04 -37.06 -21.02
C VAL A 213 -5.28 -37.14 -21.92
N ALA A 214 -5.46 -36.24 -22.88
CA ALA A 214 -6.57 -36.31 -23.84
C ALA A 214 -6.52 -37.57 -24.73
N LYS A 215 -5.33 -38.03 -25.13
CA LYS A 215 -5.15 -39.29 -25.87
C LYS A 215 -5.38 -40.50 -25.00
N LEU A 216 -4.91 -40.50 -23.75
CA LEU A 216 -5.18 -41.57 -22.78
C LEU A 216 -6.68 -41.69 -22.50
N MET A 217 -7.40 -40.55 -22.47
CA MET A 217 -8.86 -40.49 -22.39
C MET A 217 -9.52 -41.08 -23.63
N ALA A 218 -9.01 -40.78 -24.83
CA ALA A 218 -9.52 -41.33 -26.10
C ALA A 218 -9.20 -42.83 -26.28
N GLU A 219 -8.06 -43.31 -25.81
CA GLU A 219 -7.64 -44.73 -25.86
C GLU A 219 -8.18 -45.57 -24.69
N GLY A 220 -8.78 -44.92 -23.69
CA GLY A 220 -9.17 -45.45 -22.38
C GLY A 220 -10.41 -46.34 -22.32
N ARG A 221 -10.78 -47.08 -23.39
CA ARG A 221 -11.85 -48.09 -23.30
C ARG A 221 -11.41 -49.41 -22.64
N GLY A 222 -10.17 -49.57 -22.17
CA GLY A 222 -9.80 -50.83 -21.50
C GLY A 222 -8.50 -51.00 -20.71
N LYS A 223 -7.66 -49.99 -20.45
CA LYS A 223 -6.36 -50.25 -19.76
C LYS A 223 -5.91 -49.27 -18.66
N ALA A 224 -6.56 -48.13 -18.46
CA ALA A 224 -6.30 -47.24 -17.33
C ALA A 224 -7.51 -47.28 -16.38
N ASP A 225 -7.25 -47.41 -15.08
CA ASP A 225 -8.31 -47.28 -14.07
C ASP A 225 -8.88 -45.87 -14.13
N ARG A 226 -10.19 -45.75 -14.39
CA ARG A 226 -10.90 -44.46 -14.49
C ARG A 226 -10.69 -43.62 -13.22
N GLY A 227 -10.49 -44.25 -12.06
CA GLY A 227 -10.16 -43.55 -10.82
C GLY A 227 -8.84 -42.76 -10.88
N VAL A 228 -7.81 -43.29 -11.56
CA VAL A 228 -6.51 -42.61 -11.73
C VAL A 228 -6.65 -41.42 -12.66
N ILE A 229 -7.42 -41.56 -13.73
CA ILE A 229 -7.72 -40.49 -14.67
C ILE A 229 -8.45 -39.34 -13.98
N SER A 230 -9.52 -39.62 -13.23
CA SER A 230 -10.25 -38.60 -12.47
C SER A 230 -9.33 -37.89 -11.49
N TYR A 231 -8.44 -38.61 -10.80
CA TYR A 231 -7.47 -38.01 -9.90
C TYR A 231 -6.50 -37.07 -10.61
N LEU A 232 -5.94 -37.48 -11.76
CA LEU A 232 -5.02 -36.64 -12.54
C LEU A 232 -5.71 -35.37 -13.08
N LEU A 233 -6.95 -35.50 -13.56
CA LEU A 233 -7.74 -34.36 -14.02
C LEU A 233 -8.06 -33.40 -12.87
N GLU A 234 -8.41 -33.92 -11.69
CA GLU A 234 -8.61 -33.11 -10.49
C GLU A 234 -7.33 -32.35 -10.09
N GLN A 235 -6.17 -33.00 -10.07
CA GLN A 235 -4.90 -32.32 -9.76
C GLN A 235 -4.53 -31.27 -10.81
N THR A 236 -4.80 -31.56 -12.08
CA THR A 236 -4.56 -30.61 -13.18
C THR A 236 -5.46 -29.40 -13.08
N ALA A 237 -6.73 -29.57 -12.71
CA ALA A 237 -7.66 -28.46 -12.50
C ALA A 237 -7.21 -27.54 -11.35
N ARG A 238 -6.80 -28.11 -10.21
CA ARG A 238 -6.25 -27.33 -9.09
C ARG A 238 -4.98 -26.58 -9.48
N LEU A 239 -4.09 -27.19 -10.26
CA LEU A 239 -2.88 -26.54 -10.74
C LEU A 239 -3.20 -25.42 -11.74
N ASN A 240 -4.10 -25.66 -12.69
CA ASN A 240 -4.54 -24.65 -13.64
C ASN A 240 -5.13 -23.44 -12.93
N GLU A 241 -5.94 -23.66 -11.89
CA GLU A 241 -6.52 -22.58 -11.10
C GLU A 241 -5.46 -21.85 -10.27
N ALA A 242 -4.47 -22.56 -9.71
CA ALA A 242 -3.33 -21.95 -9.02
C ALA A 242 -2.52 -21.01 -9.95
N GLU A 243 -2.25 -21.45 -11.17
CA GLU A 243 -1.49 -20.70 -12.18
C GLU A 243 -2.36 -19.69 -12.96
N GLY A 244 -3.69 -19.83 -12.92
CA GLY A 244 -4.70 -19.08 -13.70
C GLY A 244 -4.64 -19.23 -15.17
N ILE A 245 -4.43 -20.46 -15.56
CA ILE A 245 -4.73 -20.85 -16.91
C ILE A 245 -6.24 -20.78 -17.02
N ALA A 246 -6.74 -19.89 -17.89
CA ALA A 246 -8.15 -19.76 -18.16
C ALA A 246 -8.74 -21.15 -18.49
N PRO A 247 -9.93 -21.50 -17.95
CA PRO A 247 -10.50 -22.83 -18.08
C PRO A 247 -11.02 -23.16 -19.49
N ASP A 248 -10.70 -22.34 -20.51
CA ASP A 248 -11.21 -22.39 -21.87
C ASP A 248 -11.17 -23.81 -22.43
N ALA A 249 -12.36 -24.42 -22.53
CA ALA A 249 -12.55 -25.81 -22.98
C ALA A 249 -11.61 -26.79 -22.24
N ALA A 250 -11.63 -26.80 -20.90
CA ALA A 250 -10.96 -27.84 -20.13
C ALA A 250 -11.94 -28.97 -19.75
N PHE A 251 -11.48 -30.23 -19.78
CA PHE A 251 -12.24 -31.36 -19.24
C PHE A 251 -12.37 -31.29 -17.72
N SER A 252 -11.57 -30.50 -17.02
CA SER A 252 -11.62 -30.34 -15.56
C SER A 252 -11.46 -28.89 -15.11
N VAL A 253 -12.29 -28.43 -14.19
CA VAL A 253 -12.26 -27.07 -13.59
C VAL A 253 -12.55 -27.17 -12.10
N THR A 254 -11.80 -26.43 -11.28
CA THR A 254 -11.96 -26.36 -9.83
C THR A 254 -12.36 -24.96 -9.43
N ASP A 255 -13.42 -24.83 -8.65
CA ASP A 255 -13.86 -23.58 -8.03
C ASP A 255 -13.52 -23.64 -6.53
N PHE A 256 -12.66 -22.73 -6.06
CA PHE A 256 -12.27 -22.59 -4.64
C PHE A 256 -13.19 -21.65 -3.86
N PHE A 257 -14.20 -21.05 -4.50
CA PHE A 257 -15.14 -20.13 -3.86
C PHE A 257 -14.44 -19.01 -3.06
N LEU A 258 -13.40 -18.42 -3.66
CA LEU A 258 -12.75 -17.22 -3.12
C LEU A 258 -13.49 -15.95 -3.57
N THR A 259 -13.98 -15.95 -4.81
CA THR A 259 -14.77 -14.88 -5.42
C THR A 259 -16.05 -15.46 -6.04
N GLU A 260 -16.99 -14.59 -6.40
CA GLU A 260 -18.24 -14.97 -7.05
C GLU A 260 -18.10 -15.18 -8.58
N ASP A 261 -16.87 -15.20 -9.11
CA ASP A 261 -16.62 -15.17 -10.55
C ASP A 261 -17.15 -16.41 -11.29
N ASP A 262 -17.17 -17.57 -10.66
CA ASP A 262 -17.75 -18.80 -11.22
C ASP A 262 -19.22 -19.02 -10.80
N SER A 263 -19.77 -18.10 -10.01
CA SER A 263 -21.12 -18.19 -9.46
C SER A 263 -22.11 -17.35 -10.29
N ASP A 264 -23.25 -17.94 -10.64
CA ASP A 264 -24.36 -17.23 -11.30
C ASP A 264 -25.28 -16.62 -10.24
N THR A 265 -24.81 -15.54 -9.61
CA THR A 265 -25.52 -14.83 -8.54
C THR A 265 -26.81 -14.14 -9.02
N ALA A 266 -26.99 -13.99 -10.34
CA ALA A 266 -28.20 -13.44 -10.94
C ALA A 266 -29.31 -14.49 -11.12
N HIS A 267 -29.00 -15.79 -10.98
CA HIS A 267 -29.99 -16.85 -11.11
C HIS A 267 -31.04 -16.77 -9.99
N LEU A 268 -32.33 -16.87 -10.34
CA LEU A 268 -33.44 -16.69 -9.37
C LEU A 268 -33.40 -17.65 -8.18
N SER A 269 -32.85 -18.85 -8.37
CA SER A 269 -32.69 -19.85 -7.32
C SER A 269 -31.37 -19.77 -6.56
N TYR A 270 -30.50 -18.81 -6.87
CA TYR A 270 -29.23 -18.63 -6.17
C TYR A 270 -29.48 -18.17 -4.73
N GLN A 271 -29.07 -19.00 -3.77
CA GLN A 271 -29.24 -18.81 -2.34
C GLN A 271 -28.00 -19.38 -1.62
N ALA A 272 -26.85 -18.77 -1.88
CA ALA A 272 -25.60 -19.12 -1.22
C ALA A 272 -24.74 -17.86 -1.04
N LYS A 273 -23.70 -17.96 -0.21
CA LYS A 273 -22.70 -16.92 -0.01
C LYS A 273 -21.33 -17.49 -0.32
N VAL A 274 -20.47 -16.69 -0.94
CA VAL A 274 -19.07 -17.02 -1.16
C VAL A 274 -18.21 -16.27 -0.14
N GLU A 275 -17.55 -16.98 0.77
CA GLU A 275 -16.68 -16.41 1.80
C GLU A 275 -15.64 -17.46 2.24
N GLU A 276 -14.51 -17.49 1.52
CA GLU A 276 -13.45 -18.51 1.69
C GLU A 276 -14.02 -19.94 1.56
N GLY A 277 -14.96 -20.16 0.64
CA GLY A 277 -15.79 -21.36 0.57
C GLY A 277 -17.26 -21.03 0.26
N LEU A 278 -18.01 -22.03 -0.21
CA LEU A 278 -19.45 -21.91 -0.43
C LEU A 278 -20.21 -22.14 0.87
N ARG A 279 -20.95 -21.12 1.32
CA ARG A 279 -21.68 -21.09 2.59
C ARG A 279 -23.18 -20.90 2.39
N PHE A 280 -23.94 -21.20 3.44
CA PHE A 280 -25.35 -20.86 3.55
C PHE A 280 -25.53 -19.34 3.47
N SER A 281 -26.52 -18.88 2.70
CA SER A 281 -26.89 -17.46 2.70
C SER A 281 -27.63 -17.09 3.98
N ASP A 282 -27.69 -15.79 4.27
CA ASP A 282 -28.41 -15.30 5.44
C ASP A 282 -29.93 -15.48 5.28
N GLU A 283 -30.58 -16.04 6.31
CA GLU A 283 -32.04 -16.06 6.40
C GLU A 283 -32.54 -14.66 6.73
N ASN A 284 -31.82 -14.00 7.64
CA ASN A 284 -32.01 -12.61 7.99
C ASN A 284 -30.67 -11.96 8.29
N ALA A 285 -30.54 -10.70 7.90
CA ALA A 285 -29.38 -9.87 8.20
C ALA A 285 -29.83 -8.43 8.49
N ALA A 286 -29.17 -7.79 9.45
CA ALA A 286 -29.40 -6.38 9.76
C ALA A 286 -28.07 -5.65 9.87
N THR A 287 -27.86 -4.65 9.02
CA THR A 287 -26.66 -3.79 9.04
C THR A 287 -27.04 -2.39 9.51
N PHE A 288 -26.30 -1.87 10.49
CA PHE A 288 -26.48 -0.54 11.04
C PHE A 288 -25.15 0.04 11.52
N SER A 289 -25.11 1.35 11.75
CA SER A 289 -23.97 2.00 12.41
C SER A 289 -24.15 1.92 13.94
N PRO A 290 -23.09 1.68 14.74
CA PRO A 290 -23.21 1.65 16.19
C PRO A 290 -23.67 3.01 16.73
N VAL A 291 -24.67 2.99 17.62
CA VAL A 291 -25.27 4.20 18.22
C VAL A 291 -25.09 4.17 19.74
N LEU A 292 -24.83 5.33 20.32
CA LEU A 292 -24.68 5.50 21.77
C LEU A 292 -26.04 5.48 22.46
N ALA A 293 -26.16 4.70 23.53
CA ALA A 293 -27.39 4.67 24.33
C ALA A 293 -27.64 5.99 25.07
N ASN A 294 -26.57 6.71 25.43
CA ASN A 294 -26.65 8.04 26.03
C ASN A 294 -25.64 8.98 25.37
N PRO A 295 -26.02 9.72 24.31
CA PRO A 295 -25.11 10.64 23.63
C PRO A 295 -24.74 11.88 24.46
N ALA A 296 -25.38 12.13 25.60
CA ALA A 296 -25.13 13.28 26.47
C ALA A 296 -24.14 13.01 27.62
N ASP A 297 -23.54 11.81 27.68
CA ASP A 297 -22.53 11.46 28.69
C ASP A 297 -21.24 12.29 28.47
N THR A 298 -20.79 12.96 29.52
CA THR A 298 -19.64 13.88 29.50
C THR A 298 -18.28 13.19 29.65
N ARG A 299 -18.27 11.87 29.87
CA ARG A 299 -17.02 11.08 29.98
C ARG A 299 -16.33 10.85 28.63
N PHE A 300 -16.99 11.18 27.52
CA PHE A 300 -16.42 11.17 26.18
C PHE A 300 -16.82 12.44 25.43
N VAL A 301 -16.14 12.69 24.32
CA VAL A 301 -16.40 13.80 23.40
C VAL A 301 -16.61 13.23 22.02
N ILE A 302 -17.65 13.71 21.33
CA ILE A 302 -17.94 13.39 19.93
C ILE A 302 -17.52 14.59 19.09
N HIS A 303 -16.56 14.39 18.21
CA HIS A 303 -16.06 15.41 17.31
C HIS A 303 -16.86 15.47 16.00
N PRO A 304 -16.81 16.60 15.26
CA PRO A 304 -17.30 16.67 13.90
C PRO A 304 -16.75 15.52 13.05
N GLY A 305 -17.61 14.88 12.25
CA GLY A 305 -17.27 13.66 11.52
C GLY A 305 -17.53 12.35 12.28
N GLY A 306 -17.96 12.41 13.54
CA GLY A 306 -18.43 11.25 14.30
C GLY A 306 -17.34 10.46 15.04
N LEU A 307 -16.14 11.03 15.17
CA LEU A 307 -15.07 10.48 16.01
C LEU A 307 -15.44 10.62 17.49
N LEU A 308 -15.47 9.49 18.18
CA LEU A 308 -15.59 9.42 19.63
C LEU A 308 -14.21 9.23 20.25
N LEU A 309 -13.91 10.08 21.25
CA LEU A 309 -12.74 9.96 22.13
C LEU A 309 -13.17 10.06 23.59
N PRO A 310 -12.48 9.38 24.54
CA PRO A 310 -12.65 9.66 25.97
C PRO A 310 -12.39 11.13 26.28
N ALA A 311 -13.02 11.66 27.33
CA ALA A 311 -12.84 13.06 27.72
C ALA A 311 -11.37 13.35 28.08
N TYR A 312 -10.87 14.47 27.57
CA TYR A 312 -9.47 14.84 27.64
C TYR A 312 -9.29 16.34 27.93
N ALA A 313 -8.12 16.69 28.44
CA ALA A 313 -7.59 18.05 28.48
C ALA A 313 -6.49 18.21 27.41
N GLU A 314 -6.26 19.43 26.94
CA GLU A 314 -5.22 19.70 25.94
C GLU A 314 -3.91 20.11 26.61
N VAL A 315 -2.82 19.44 26.26
CA VAL A 315 -1.49 19.68 26.83
C VAL A 315 -0.51 20.01 25.70
N PRO A 316 0.25 21.12 25.79
CA PRO A 316 1.28 21.44 24.81
C PRO A 316 2.43 20.43 24.89
N VAL A 317 2.73 19.77 23.78
CA VAL A 317 3.84 18.82 23.65
C VAL A 317 5.03 19.42 22.90
N ILE A 318 4.77 20.42 22.05
CA ILE A 318 5.78 21.23 21.38
C ILE A 318 5.40 22.68 21.62
N SER A 319 6.38 23.50 21.96
CA SER A 319 6.15 24.93 22.20
C SER A 319 7.34 25.76 21.76
N ASN A 320 7.11 26.59 20.74
CA ASN A 320 7.99 27.66 20.31
C ASN A 320 7.16 28.95 20.17
N ILE A 321 7.14 29.80 21.19
CA ILE A 321 6.24 30.97 21.26
C ILE A 321 6.97 32.32 21.19
N GLY A 322 8.24 32.32 20.78
CA GLY A 322 9.02 33.54 20.64
C GLY A 322 8.76 34.28 19.32
N LYS A 323 9.22 35.54 19.26
CA LYS A 323 9.31 36.33 18.03
C LYS A 323 10.66 37.05 18.00
N ASP A 324 11.54 36.61 17.11
CA ASP A 324 12.81 37.28 16.79
C ASP A 324 12.73 37.94 15.40
N SER A 325 11.98 37.35 14.47
CA SER A 325 11.73 37.86 13.12
C SER A 325 10.30 37.57 12.65
N GLU A 326 10.00 37.84 11.37
CA GLU A 326 8.70 37.58 10.77
C GLU A 326 8.83 37.21 9.28
N VAL A 327 7.90 36.38 8.80
CA VAL A 327 7.83 35.94 7.41
C VAL A 327 6.43 36.20 6.87
N ALA A 328 6.35 36.81 5.69
CA ALA A 328 5.08 36.99 4.99
C ALA A 328 4.60 35.64 4.43
N LEU A 329 3.32 35.35 4.64
CA LEU A 329 2.68 34.14 4.11
C LEU A 329 2.35 34.26 2.63
N SER A 330 2.26 35.47 2.06
CA SER A 330 1.89 35.70 0.66
C SER A 330 2.82 36.73 0.00
N ASN A 331 4.05 36.33 -0.31
CA ASN A 331 5.01 37.13 -1.09
C ASN A 331 5.23 36.62 -2.53
N ALA A 332 4.62 35.49 -2.91
CA ALA A 332 4.67 34.90 -4.24
C ALA A 332 3.25 34.75 -4.82
N GLY A 333 3.12 34.53 -6.13
CA GLY A 333 1.82 34.35 -6.77
C GLY A 333 1.05 33.17 -6.18
N SER A 334 -0.26 33.33 -5.99
CA SER A 334 -1.15 32.27 -5.51
C SER A 334 -1.21 31.11 -6.51
N GLN A 335 -1.12 29.88 -6.03
CA GLN A 335 -1.18 28.68 -6.87
C GLN A 335 -2.20 27.67 -6.34
N THR A 336 -2.66 26.78 -7.22
CA THR A 336 -3.51 25.65 -6.85
C THR A 336 -2.63 24.47 -6.44
N THR A 337 -2.75 24.00 -5.21
CA THR A 337 -2.05 22.80 -4.71
C THR A 337 -3.05 21.68 -4.47
N GLU A 338 -2.74 20.49 -4.96
CA GLU A 338 -3.53 19.28 -4.75
C GLU A 338 -3.10 18.56 -3.47
N TYR A 339 -4.08 18.14 -2.68
CA TYR A 339 -3.92 17.40 -1.45
C TYR A 339 -4.77 16.14 -1.52
N THR A 340 -4.20 15.02 -1.08
CA THR A 340 -4.91 13.75 -0.96
C THR A 340 -5.00 13.41 0.52
N GLN A 341 -6.21 13.48 1.08
CA GLN A 341 -6.47 13.14 2.46
C GLN A 341 -6.69 11.64 2.61
N ARG A 342 -5.86 11.00 3.44
CA ARG A 342 -6.01 9.59 3.80
C ARG A 342 -7.10 9.41 4.86
N THR A 343 -7.78 8.28 4.80
CA THR A 343 -8.76 7.89 5.83
C THR A 343 -8.14 6.91 6.83
N VAL A 344 -8.77 6.79 8.00
CA VAL A 344 -8.34 5.81 9.00
C VAL A 344 -8.52 4.40 8.44
N ALA A 345 -7.54 3.54 8.68
CA ALA A 345 -7.61 2.15 8.29
C ALA A 345 -8.68 1.41 9.10
N ARG A 346 -9.25 0.36 8.50
CA ARG A 346 -10.33 -0.41 9.12
C ARG A 346 -9.81 -1.60 9.90
N THR A 347 -10.63 -2.02 10.86
CA THR A 347 -10.51 -3.33 11.48
C THR A 347 -11.85 -4.04 11.31
N ARG A 348 -11.82 -5.28 10.81
CA ARG A 348 -13.00 -6.13 10.72
C ARG A 348 -12.92 -7.23 11.78
N ILE A 349 -13.98 -7.39 12.56
CA ILE A 349 -14.10 -8.38 13.63
C ILE A 349 -15.37 -9.18 13.39
N ARG A 350 -15.23 -10.48 13.21
CA ARG A 350 -16.34 -11.41 12.99
C ARG A 350 -16.37 -12.43 14.12
N TRP A 351 -17.54 -12.62 14.72
CA TRP A 351 -17.73 -13.51 15.88
C TRP A 351 -19.09 -14.19 15.84
N GLY A 352 -19.13 -15.52 15.90
CA GLY A 352 -20.35 -16.32 15.72
C GLY A 352 -20.08 -17.80 15.53
N GLN A 353 -21.08 -18.66 15.75
CA GLN A 353 -20.93 -20.11 15.66
C GLN A 353 -20.70 -20.60 14.21
N SER A 354 -21.22 -19.89 13.21
CA SER A 354 -21.13 -20.19 11.77
C SER A 354 -19.78 -19.84 11.13
N LEU A 355 -18.89 -19.17 11.87
CA LEU A 355 -17.56 -18.77 11.40
C LEU A 355 -16.59 -19.95 11.51
N LEU A 356 -16.74 -20.87 10.54
CA LEU A 356 -15.92 -22.06 10.40
C LEU A 356 -14.70 -21.79 9.54
N VAL A 357 -13.51 -22.12 10.05
CA VAL A 357 -12.25 -21.95 9.33
C VAL A 357 -12.22 -22.84 8.09
N SER A 358 -11.77 -22.28 6.98
CA SER A 358 -11.58 -22.97 5.70
C SER A 358 -10.11 -23.09 5.36
N ILE A 359 -9.73 -24.19 4.72
CA ILE A 359 -8.38 -24.39 4.17
C ILE A 359 -8.03 -23.35 3.09
N ASN A 360 -9.03 -22.71 2.47
CA ASN A 360 -8.82 -21.83 1.32
C ASN A 360 -8.12 -20.52 1.64
N SER A 361 -7.99 -20.15 2.91
CA SER A 361 -7.15 -19.03 3.32
C SER A 361 -5.68 -19.18 2.85
N ILE A 362 -5.22 -20.40 2.56
CA ILE A 362 -3.90 -20.64 1.96
C ILE A 362 -3.76 -20.07 0.54
N TRP A 363 -4.86 -20.06 -0.23
CA TRP A 363 -4.88 -19.61 -1.61
C TRP A 363 -4.73 -18.10 -1.74
N TRP A 364 -4.84 -17.34 -0.65
CA TRP A 364 -4.53 -15.91 -0.66
C TRP A 364 -3.08 -15.64 -1.06
N ARG A 365 -2.18 -16.60 -0.79
CA ARG A 365 -0.75 -16.51 -1.14
C ARG A 365 -0.48 -16.60 -2.64
N THR A 366 -1.45 -17.00 -3.46
CA THR A 366 -1.28 -17.04 -4.91
C THR A 366 -1.41 -15.65 -5.55
N GLY A 367 -1.85 -14.64 -4.80
CA GLY A 367 -2.05 -13.27 -5.30
C GLY A 367 -3.29 -13.10 -6.19
N ARG A 368 -4.11 -14.15 -6.35
CA ARG A 368 -5.34 -14.12 -7.16
C ARG A 368 -6.53 -13.48 -6.45
N TYR A 369 -6.57 -13.65 -5.14
CA TYR A 369 -7.60 -13.06 -4.30
C TYR A 369 -7.15 -11.69 -3.85
N ASP A 370 -8.02 -10.67 -4.00
CA ASP A 370 -7.82 -9.35 -3.42
C ASP A 370 -8.54 -9.25 -2.07
N PRO A 371 -7.87 -9.59 -0.95
CA PRO A 371 -8.50 -9.51 0.37
C PRO A 371 -8.78 -8.06 0.79
N ALA A 372 -8.06 -7.06 0.26
CA ALA A 372 -8.31 -5.67 0.63
C ALA A 372 -9.75 -5.29 0.29
N THR A 373 -10.13 -5.53 -0.97
CA THR A 373 -11.47 -5.28 -1.47
C THR A 373 -12.51 -6.20 -0.83
N HIS A 374 -12.24 -7.51 -0.76
CA HIS A 374 -13.26 -8.46 -0.31
C HIS A 374 -13.46 -8.49 1.23
N ILE A 375 -12.51 -7.99 2.02
CA ILE A 375 -12.63 -7.93 3.48
C ILE A 375 -13.10 -6.57 3.95
N PHE A 376 -12.51 -5.47 3.46
CA PHE A 376 -12.73 -4.16 4.07
C PHE A 376 -13.74 -3.29 3.35
N ARG A 377 -13.98 -3.54 2.05
CA ARG A 377 -14.88 -2.71 1.26
C ARG A 377 -16.32 -2.81 1.76
N ARG A 378 -17.00 -1.67 1.79
CA ARG A 378 -18.42 -1.52 2.09
C ARG A 378 -19.18 -1.24 0.79
N ALA A 379 -20.44 -1.65 0.74
CA ALA A 379 -21.27 -1.45 -0.44
C ALA A 379 -21.43 0.04 -0.77
N GLY A 380 -21.24 0.40 -2.05
CA GLY A 380 -21.48 1.76 -2.56
C GLY A 380 -20.34 2.76 -2.38
N GLU A 381 -19.17 2.35 -1.87
CA GLU A 381 -18.00 3.24 -1.76
C GLU A 381 -17.04 3.13 -2.95
N THR A 382 -16.36 4.24 -3.24
CA THR A 382 -15.17 4.28 -4.09
C THR A 382 -14.01 3.69 -3.30
N TRP A 383 -13.44 2.60 -3.81
CA TRP A 383 -12.38 1.84 -3.17
C TRP A 383 -11.32 1.55 -4.22
N GLU A 384 -10.09 1.93 -3.94
CA GLU A 384 -8.97 1.75 -4.86
C GLU A 384 -7.71 1.41 -4.07
N VAL A 385 -7.05 0.31 -4.42
CA VAL A 385 -5.78 -0.08 -3.81
C VAL A 385 -4.68 0.13 -4.85
N SER A 386 -3.86 1.16 -4.63
CA SER A 386 -2.86 1.60 -5.61
C SER A 386 -1.70 0.60 -5.78
N ALA A 387 -1.40 -0.17 -4.73
CA ALA A 387 -0.36 -1.20 -4.69
C ALA A 387 -0.85 -2.45 -3.93
N PRO A 388 -1.59 -3.36 -4.60
CA PRO A 388 -2.19 -4.53 -3.94
C PRO A 388 -1.17 -5.45 -3.27
N ASP A 389 0.01 -5.64 -3.87
CA ASP A 389 1.08 -6.46 -3.29
C ASP A 389 1.64 -5.88 -1.98
N GLU A 390 1.77 -4.55 -1.89
CA GLU A 390 2.22 -3.90 -0.66
C GLU A 390 1.16 -3.93 0.43
N PHE A 391 -0.13 -3.82 0.04
CA PHE A 391 -1.24 -3.95 0.97
C PHE A 391 -1.23 -5.34 1.65
N MET A 392 -0.97 -6.39 0.87
CA MET A 392 -0.91 -7.77 1.38
C MET A 392 0.16 -7.96 2.47
N LEU A 393 1.30 -7.30 2.34
CA LEU A 393 2.39 -7.39 3.32
C LEU A 393 2.03 -6.75 4.67
N ARG A 394 1.06 -5.83 4.67
CA ARG A 394 0.61 -5.04 5.84
C ARG A 394 -0.74 -5.50 6.39
N LEU A 395 -1.32 -6.54 5.79
CA LEU A 395 -2.57 -7.14 6.23
C LEU A 395 -2.32 -8.12 7.38
N GLY A 396 -2.86 -7.80 8.56
CA GLY A 396 -3.00 -8.74 9.66
C GLY A 396 -4.31 -9.51 9.52
N PHE A 397 -4.24 -10.84 9.62
CA PHE A 397 -5.43 -11.67 9.68
C PHE A 397 -5.27 -12.80 10.71
N LEU A 398 -6.36 -13.08 11.41
CA LEU A 398 -6.49 -14.18 12.34
C LEU A 398 -7.76 -14.95 11.98
N ARG A 399 -7.61 -16.27 11.81
CA ARG A 399 -8.72 -17.20 11.60
C ARG A 399 -8.68 -18.25 12.70
N VAL A 400 -9.60 -18.14 13.65
CA VAL A 400 -9.87 -19.17 14.66
C VAL A 400 -11.34 -19.56 14.53
N GLU A 401 -11.70 -20.78 14.91
CA GLU A 401 -13.10 -21.17 14.93
C GLU A 401 -13.90 -20.16 15.75
N ARG A 402 -15.03 -19.72 15.18
CA ARG A 402 -15.97 -18.76 15.77
C ARG A 402 -15.46 -17.32 15.93
N PHE A 403 -14.22 -17.03 15.57
CA PHE A 403 -13.65 -15.69 15.68
C PHE A 403 -12.61 -15.40 14.61
N TRP A 404 -12.91 -14.40 13.79
CA TRP A 404 -11.99 -13.87 12.79
C TRP A 404 -11.72 -12.39 13.05
N LYS A 405 -10.46 -11.99 12.88
CA LYS A 405 -10.04 -10.59 12.96
C LYS A 405 -9.17 -10.27 11.76
N ASP A 406 -9.44 -9.15 11.12
CA ASP A 406 -8.64 -8.59 10.04
C ASP A 406 -8.31 -7.13 10.36
N ASP A 407 -7.04 -6.76 10.32
CA ASP A 407 -6.56 -5.41 10.56
C ASP A 407 -5.46 -5.00 9.58
N TYR A 408 -5.25 -3.69 9.45
CA TYR A 408 -4.19 -3.12 8.64
C TYR A 408 -3.12 -2.51 9.55
N GLU A 409 -1.85 -2.68 9.20
CA GLU A 409 -0.71 -2.26 10.01
C GLU A 409 -0.65 -0.74 10.22
N GLU A 410 -0.91 0.08 9.18
CA GLU A 410 -0.88 1.54 9.31
C GLU A 410 -2.19 2.11 9.86
N VAL A 411 -2.11 3.21 10.61
CA VAL A 411 -3.29 3.93 11.13
C VAL A 411 -4.12 4.57 10.00
N TYR A 412 -3.46 5.05 8.95
CA TYR A 412 -4.11 5.70 7.81
C TYR A 412 -3.68 5.03 6.51
N TRP A 413 -4.63 4.68 5.66
CA TRP A 413 -4.38 3.98 4.39
C TRP A 413 -4.74 4.84 3.18
N ASP A 414 -4.35 4.37 2.00
CA ASP A 414 -4.65 4.94 0.69
C ASP A 414 -5.85 4.27 0.00
N ALA A 415 -6.44 3.24 0.61
CA ALA A 415 -7.56 2.49 0.03
C ALA A 415 -8.82 3.35 -0.21
N VAL A 416 -9.01 4.34 0.66
CA VAL A 416 -10.09 5.34 0.57
C VAL A 416 -9.47 6.70 0.88
N THR A 417 -9.53 7.61 -0.09
CA THR A 417 -8.97 8.96 0.01
C THR A 417 -10.00 10.03 -0.35
N THR A 418 -9.70 11.27 0.01
CA THR A 418 -10.46 12.45 -0.43
C THR A 418 -9.49 13.46 -1.02
N ASP A 419 -9.60 13.69 -2.32
CA ASP A 419 -8.79 14.70 -3.00
C ASP A 419 -9.40 16.09 -2.84
N ALA A 420 -8.54 17.08 -2.64
CA ALA A 420 -8.93 18.48 -2.56
C ALA A 420 -7.83 19.37 -3.16
N SER A 421 -8.25 20.41 -3.87
CA SER A 421 -7.34 21.43 -4.39
C SER A 421 -7.59 22.76 -3.68
N TYR A 422 -6.53 23.41 -3.21
CA TYR A 422 -6.63 24.71 -2.54
C TYR A 422 -5.78 25.75 -3.24
N VAL A 423 -6.31 26.97 -3.32
CA VAL A 423 -5.65 28.12 -3.94
C VAL A 423 -5.05 29.00 -2.86
N GLY A 424 -3.74 29.23 -2.91
CA GLY A 424 -3.04 30.09 -1.97
C GLY A 424 -1.51 30.00 -2.10
N THR A 425 -0.81 30.76 -1.27
CA THR A 425 0.62 30.50 -1.01
C THR A 425 0.72 29.43 0.08
N VAL A 426 1.67 28.50 -0.05
CA VAL A 426 1.85 27.38 0.87
C VAL A 426 3.14 27.57 1.68
N ASN A 427 3.00 27.62 2.99
CA ASN A 427 4.11 27.55 3.93
C ASN A 427 3.88 26.39 4.88
N ALA A 428 4.92 25.80 5.45
CA ALA A 428 4.75 24.69 6.38
C ALA A 428 5.85 24.68 7.46
N GLN A 429 5.51 24.21 8.66
CA GLN A 429 6.50 23.87 9.68
C GLN A 429 6.45 22.37 9.91
N THR A 430 7.59 21.69 9.76
CA THR A 430 7.73 20.29 10.13
C THR A 430 8.16 20.15 11.58
N PHE A 431 7.80 19.04 12.21
CA PHE A 431 8.19 18.71 13.57
C PHE A 431 8.18 17.19 13.79
N LEU A 432 8.98 16.74 14.77
CA LEU A 432 8.99 15.35 15.20
C LEU A 432 8.00 15.17 16.36
N THR A 433 7.12 14.18 16.28
CA THR A 433 6.19 13.86 17.36
C THR A 433 6.95 13.19 18.52
N PRO A 434 6.94 13.76 19.74
CA PRO A 434 7.71 13.22 20.85
C PRO A 434 7.10 11.94 21.44
N ARG A 435 5.81 11.71 21.20
CA ARG A 435 5.03 10.56 21.67
C ARG A 435 3.86 10.31 20.75
N ALA A 436 3.29 9.11 20.83
CA ALA A 436 2.03 8.79 20.18
C ALA A 436 0.87 9.48 20.91
N GLY A 437 -0.18 9.83 20.19
CA GLY A 437 -1.37 10.44 20.79
C GLY A 437 -2.24 11.19 19.79
N TRP A 438 -3.34 11.75 20.29
CA TRP A 438 -4.27 12.54 19.50
C TRP A 438 -3.86 14.00 19.52
N MET A 439 -3.47 14.55 18.37
CA MET A 439 -3.25 15.97 18.21
C MET A 439 -4.59 16.65 17.94
N THR A 440 -4.96 17.61 18.80
CA THR A 440 -6.30 18.22 18.80
C THR A 440 -6.29 19.69 18.42
N LYS A 441 -5.13 20.34 18.55
CA LYS A 441 -5.00 21.77 18.33
C LYS A 441 -3.58 22.15 17.99
N VAL A 442 -3.47 23.14 17.10
CA VAL A 442 -2.23 23.87 16.83
C VAL A 442 -2.47 25.34 17.18
N ARG A 443 -1.45 25.99 17.69
CA ARG A 443 -1.46 27.43 17.96
C ARG A 443 -0.42 28.10 17.10
N LEU A 444 -0.77 29.20 16.44
CA LEU A 444 0.13 29.96 15.57
C LEU A 444 0.15 31.45 15.94
N GLY A 445 1.35 32.03 15.97
CA GLY A 445 1.55 33.46 16.19
C GLY A 445 1.58 34.23 14.88
N PHE A 446 0.57 35.07 14.62
CA PHE A 446 0.55 35.96 13.45
C PHE A 446 1.08 37.34 13.83
N SER A 447 2.15 37.80 13.19
CA SER A 447 2.78 39.09 13.48
C SER A 447 2.12 40.26 12.77
N ARG A 448 1.44 40.01 11.65
CA ARG A 448 0.62 40.97 10.89
C ARG A 448 -0.56 40.24 10.28
N LEU A 449 -1.67 40.93 10.16
CA LEU A 449 -2.87 40.39 9.57
C LEU A 449 -3.39 41.34 8.48
N ASP A 450 -3.70 40.79 7.32
CA ASP A 450 -4.35 41.51 6.23
C ASP A 450 -5.83 41.77 6.56
N SER A 451 -6.48 42.63 5.78
CA SER A 451 -7.91 42.92 5.85
C SER A 451 -8.79 41.73 5.43
N ALA A 452 -8.25 40.79 4.64
CA ALA A 452 -8.95 39.62 4.13
C ALA A 452 -8.01 38.40 4.02
N GLY A 453 -8.57 37.25 3.64
CA GLY A 453 -7.85 35.99 3.40
C GLY A 453 -7.97 35.04 4.58
N ASP A 454 -8.78 34.00 4.42
CA ASP A 454 -8.86 32.91 5.40
C ASP A 454 -7.57 32.08 5.36
N VAL A 455 -7.29 31.38 6.46
CA VAL A 455 -6.10 30.53 6.59
C VAL A 455 -6.56 29.09 6.69
N ARG A 456 -6.10 28.25 5.76
CA ARG A 456 -6.31 26.81 5.82
C ARG A 456 -5.09 26.16 6.47
N ILE A 457 -5.34 25.40 7.52
CA ILE A 457 -4.33 24.57 8.17
C ILE A 457 -4.52 23.14 7.72
N ILE A 458 -3.43 22.53 7.24
CA ILE A 458 -3.42 21.15 6.78
C ILE A 458 -2.33 20.42 7.55
N LEU A 459 -2.65 19.24 8.05
CA LEU A 459 -1.70 18.35 8.68
C LEU A 459 -1.33 17.24 7.69
N SER A 460 -0.04 17.03 7.45
CA SER A 460 0.41 15.94 6.60
C SER A 460 1.59 15.18 7.19
N ARG A 461 1.83 13.98 6.69
CA ARG A 461 3.13 13.31 6.85
C ARG A 461 4.21 14.07 6.08
N CYS A 462 5.46 13.70 6.34
CA CYS A 462 6.61 14.17 5.58
C CYS A 462 7.14 13.06 4.67
N THR A 463 7.76 13.46 3.56
CA THR A 463 8.54 12.58 2.68
C THR A 463 9.77 12.02 3.42
N ALA A 464 10.44 11.03 2.83
CA ALA A 464 11.70 10.48 3.36
C ALA A 464 12.81 11.54 3.58
N ASN A 465 12.75 12.65 2.85
CA ASN A 465 13.68 13.78 2.98
C ASN A 465 13.24 14.81 4.04
N ALA A 466 12.28 14.47 4.90
CA ALA A 466 11.71 15.34 5.92
C ALA A 466 10.99 16.59 5.39
N ALA A 467 10.68 16.66 4.09
CA ALA A 467 9.87 17.73 3.51
C ALA A 467 8.37 17.42 3.65
N PRO A 468 7.50 18.45 3.79
CA PRO A 468 6.05 18.26 3.83
C PRO A 468 5.51 17.50 2.61
N ASP A 469 4.51 16.64 2.80
CA ASP A 469 3.92 15.84 1.73
C ASP A 469 2.40 16.08 1.58
N PRO A 470 1.97 16.93 0.62
CA PRO A 470 0.55 17.20 0.36
C PRO A 470 -0.28 15.97 0.01
N LYS A 471 0.34 14.92 -0.57
CA LYS A 471 -0.35 13.67 -0.95
C LYS A 471 -0.59 12.73 0.22
N ASN A 472 0.01 13.03 1.38
CA ASN A 472 -0.15 12.28 2.62
C ASN A 472 -0.79 13.15 3.70
N THR A 473 -1.93 13.75 3.37
CA THR A 473 -2.69 14.62 4.27
C THR A 473 -3.50 13.78 5.27
N LEU A 474 -3.43 14.17 6.54
CA LEU A 474 -4.13 13.52 7.65
C LEU A 474 -5.38 14.30 8.08
N ALA A 475 -5.31 15.63 8.11
CA ALA A 475 -6.42 16.50 8.49
C ALA A 475 -6.34 17.88 7.83
N THR A 476 -7.50 18.55 7.72
CA THR A 476 -7.64 19.89 7.14
C THR A 476 -8.66 20.70 7.93
N VAL A 477 -8.39 21.99 8.12
CA VAL A 477 -9.32 22.94 8.75
C VAL A 477 -9.19 24.32 8.12
N LEU A 478 -10.32 25.00 7.92
CA LEU A 478 -10.36 26.40 7.48
C LEU A 478 -10.59 27.31 8.69
N VAL A 479 -9.69 28.27 8.89
CA VAL A 479 -9.79 29.28 9.93
C VAL A 479 -10.20 30.60 9.29
N PRO A 480 -11.41 31.12 9.60
CA PRO A 480 -11.83 32.42 9.10
C PRO A 480 -10.89 33.51 9.56
N ARG A 481 -10.67 34.52 8.70
CA ARG A 481 -9.82 35.67 9.02
C ARG A 481 -10.18 36.33 10.34
N ALA A 482 -11.47 36.45 10.66
CA ALA A 482 -11.95 37.09 11.88
C ALA A 482 -11.49 36.38 13.18
N SER A 483 -11.11 35.10 13.10
CA SER A 483 -10.64 34.31 14.24
C SER A 483 -9.12 34.42 14.47
N LEU A 484 -8.38 35.04 13.54
CA LEU A 484 -6.94 35.23 13.67
C LEU A 484 -6.63 36.37 14.65
N LYS A 485 -5.68 36.12 15.55
CA LYS A 485 -5.21 37.05 16.58
C LYS A 485 -3.82 37.57 16.24
N LEU A 486 -3.56 38.83 16.60
CA LEU A 486 -2.27 39.47 16.42
C LEU A 486 -1.35 39.15 17.62
N TYR A 487 -0.13 38.72 17.34
CA TYR A 487 0.91 38.50 18.35
C TYR A 487 1.10 39.76 19.22
N PRO A 488 1.18 39.65 20.57
CA PRO A 488 1.54 38.46 21.35
C PRO A 488 0.40 37.48 21.65
N GLU A 489 -0.85 37.79 21.28
CA GLU A 489 -1.92 36.80 21.40
C GLU A 489 -1.78 35.72 20.33
N ILE A 490 -1.69 34.45 20.76
CA ILE A 490 -1.52 33.32 19.86
C ILE A 490 -2.91 32.84 19.40
N THR A 491 -3.06 32.56 18.10
CA THR A 491 -4.31 32.06 17.53
C THR A 491 -4.47 30.58 17.86
N ASP A 492 -5.59 30.22 18.50
CA ASP A 492 -5.98 28.83 18.74
C ASP A 492 -6.67 28.24 17.52
N ILE A 493 -6.13 27.14 16.97
CA ILE A 493 -6.68 26.47 15.80
C ILE A 493 -7.01 25.03 16.17
N ALA A 494 -8.31 24.76 16.39
CA ALA A 494 -8.79 23.41 16.63
C ALA A 494 -8.65 22.57 15.36
N LEU A 495 -8.01 21.41 15.50
CA LEU A 495 -7.90 20.42 14.45
C LEU A 495 -8.95 19.32 14.67
N PRO A 496 -9.47 18.68 13.61
CA PRO A 496 -10.04 17.35 13.75
C PRO A 496 -9.01 16.47 14.48
N PRO A 497 -9.35 15.84 15.62
CA PRO A 497 -8.37 15.07 16.36
C PRO A 497 -7.73 14.02 15.46
N THR A 498 -6.41 14.10 15.35
CA THR A 498 -5.64 13.25 14.44
C THR A 498 -4.66 12.44 15.26
N TYR A 499 -4.66 11.12 15.08
CA TYR A 499 -3.72 10.26 15.76
C TYR A 499 -2.37 10.34 15.05
N VAL A 500 -1.30 10.48 15.82
CA VAL A 500 0.08 10.45 15.30
C VAL A 500 0.90 9.48 16.13
N GLU A 501 1.85 8.81 15.49
CA GLU A 501 2.72 7.83 16.18
C GLU A 501 3.97 8.50 16.76
N ALA A 502 4.63 7.85 17.71
CA ALA A 502 5.85 8.38 18.31
C ALA A 502 7.01 8.34 17.30
N GLY A 503 7.76 9.43 17.17
CA GLY A 503 8.88 9.52 16.23
C GLY A 503 8.47 9.74 14.77
N GLU A 504 7.17 9.88 14.49
CA GLU A 504 6.67 10.28 13.18
C GLU A 504 6.99 11.76 12.91
N ARG A 505 7.39 12.09 11.67
CA ARG A 505 7.61 13.48 11.26
C ARG A 505 6.38 14.01 10.54
N VAL A 506 5.83 15.09 11.08
CA VAL A 506 4.56 15.67 10.66
C VAL A 506 4.76 17.13 10.28
N ALA A 507 3.97 17.63 9.33
CA ALA A 507 4.00 19.01 8.86
C ALA A 507 2.66 19.71 9.11
N VAL A 508 2.71 20.93 9.66
CA VAL A 508 1.58 21.87 9.64
C VAL A 508 1.76 22.81 8.46
N HIS A 509 0.91 22.66 7.45
CA HIS A 509 0.81 23.61 6.35
C HIS A 509 -0.10 24.77 6.72
N VAL A 510 0.24 25.95 6.21
CA VAL A 510 -0.49 27.20 6.30
C VAL A 510 -0.70 27.68 4.86
N VAL A 511 -1.93 27.53 4.38
CA VAL A 511 -2.33 27.92 3.02
C VAL A 511 -3.26 29.12 3.10
N THR A 512 -2.90 30.22 2.45
CA THR A 512 -3.74 31.42 2.43
C THR A 512 -3.50 32.27 1.19
N GLY A 513 -4.52 33.02 0.77
CA GLY A 513 -4.39 34.07 -0.24
C GLY A 513 -4.27 35.49 0.34
N GLY A 514 -4.33 35.65 1.67
CA GLY A 514 -4.16 36.94 2.34
C GLY A 514 -2.71 37.23 2.70
N ASN A 515 -2.32 38.51 2.73
CA ASN A 515 -0.96 38.93 3.10
C ASN A 515 -0.75 38.96 4.63
N HIS A 516 -1.00 37.83 5.28
CA HIS A 516 -0.70 37.61 6.70
C HIS A 516 0.78 37.35 6.90
N TRP A 517 1.27 37.55 8.12
CA TRP A 517 2.66 37.29 8.48
C TRP A 517 2.74 36.39 9.70
N LEU A 518 3.64 35.40 9.68
CA LEU A 518 3.94 34.58 10.83
C LEU A 518 5.09 35.20 11.63
N ALA A 519 4.95 35.18 12.95
CA ALA A 519 6.07 35.40 13.85
C ALA A 519 7.03 34.20 13.76
N MET A 520 8.32 34.49 13.70
CA MET A 520 9.38 33.49 13.58
C MET A 520 10.39 33.66 14.72
N THR A 521 11.01 32.57 15.13
CA THR A 521 12.19 32.59 16.00
C THR A 521 13.45 32.26 15.22
N GLU A 522 14.56 32.91 15.54
CA GLU A 522 15.86 32.71 14.89
C GLU A 522 16.77 31.75 15.68
N GLY A 523 17.72 31.14 14.98
CA GLY A 523 18.75 30.28 15.57
C GLY A 523 18.30 28.84 15.81
N ASN A 524 17.29 28.37 15.08
CA ASN A 524 16.76 27.01 15.16
C ASN A 524 16.41 26.60 16.61
N LYS A 525 15.60 27.43 17.28
CA LYS A 525 15.17 27.18 18.67
C LYS A 525 14.37 25.88 18.79
N TYR A 526 13.86 25.34 17.68
CA TYR A 526 13.26 24.02 17.60
C TYR A 526 14.02 23.10 16.62
N GLY A 527 15.16 22.58 17.06
CA GLY A 527 16.06 21.73 16.24
C GLY A 527 15.53 20.38 15.75
N GLN A 528 14.27 20.03 16.04
CA GLN A 528 13.62 18.79 15.58
C GLN A 528 12.63 19.02 14.43
N GLY A 529 12.68 20.19 13.80
CA GLY A 529 11.85 20.60 12.69
C GLY A 529 12.55 21.58 11.76
N SER A 530 11.85 22.01 10.71
CA SER A 530 12.28 23.10 9.84
C SER A 530 11.07 23.79 9.23
N PHE A 531 11.21 25.08 8.97
CA PHE A 531 10.22 25.85 8.23
C PHE A 531 10.42 25.65 6.73
N PHE A 532 9.33 25.61 5.96
CA PHE A 532 9.33 25.42 4.53
C PHE A 532 8.41 26.45 3.87
N ALA A 533 8.84 26.94 2.70
CA ALA A 533 7.98 27.69 1.80
C ALA A 533 7.92 26.97 0.46
N SER A 534 6.74 26.98 -0.17
CA SER A 534 6.57 26.47 -1.52
C SER A 534 5.95 27.54 -2.40
N THR A 535 6.57 27.80 -3.56
CA THR A 535 6.07 28.75 -4.55
C THR A 535 5.13 28.12 -5.56
N ASP A 536 5.21 26.80 -5.75
CA ASP A 536 4.47 26.03 -6.76
C ASP A 536 3.56 24.94 -6.17
N GLY A 537 3.56 24.78 -4.85
CA GLY A 537 2.80 23.74 -4.15
C GLY A 537 3.41 22.33 -4.24
N ALA A 538 4.48 22.14 -5.00
CA ALA A 538 5.12 20.84 -5.26
C ALA A 538 6.55 20.78 -4.69
N TRP A 539 7.32 21.86 -4.84
CA TRP A 539 8.66 22.00 -4.32
C TRP A 539 8.65 22.82 -3.03
N PHE A 540 9.12 22.19 -1.95
CA PHE A 540 9.27 22.83 -0.64
C PHE A 540 10.73 23.20 -0.39
N GLN A 541 11.01 24.49 -0.25
CA GLN A 541 12.34 24.99 0.12
C GLN A 541 12.42 25.15 1.64
N GLY A 542 13.28 24.37 2.28
CA GLY A 542 13.50 24.41 3.72
C GLY A 542 14.40 25.56 4.17
N ASP A 543 14.03 26.22 5.26
CA ASP A 543 14.84 27.18 6.01
C ASP A 543 15.12 26.60 7.40
N ILE A 544 16.39 26.29 7.65
CA ILE A 544 16.86 25.73 8.93
C ILE A 544 17.26 26.80 9.94
N THR A 545 17.20 28.08 9.57
CA THR A 545 17.64 29.19 10.43
C THR A 545 16.50 29.77 11.26
N ARG A 546 15.26 29.52 10.82
CA ARG A 546 14.04 30.10 11.39
C ARG A 546 12.99 29.03 11.64
N ASP A 547 12.28 29.16 12.75
CA ASP A 547 11.14 28.32 13.11
C ASP A 547 9.88 29.16 13.29
N ALA A 548 8.73 28.64 12.88
CA ALA A 548 7.45 29.29 13.13
C ALA A 548 7.14 29.36 14.63
N CYS A 549 6.54 30.48 15.06
CA CYS A 549 5.94 30.62 16.37
C CYS A 549 4.70 29.72 16.47
N MET A 550 4.89 28.51 17.00
CA MET A 550 3.92 27.42 17.02
C MET A 550 3.87 26.72 18.38
N GLN A 551 2.67 26.31 18.81
CA GLN A 551 2.51 25.23 19.78
C GLN A 551 1.67 24.10 19.20
N VAL A 552 2.04 22.86 19.52
CA VAL A 552 1.25 21.68 19.20
C VAL A 552 0.68 21.11 20.49
N LEU A 553 -0.64 20.92 20.53
CA LEU A 553 -1.33 20.37 21.69
C LEU A 553 -1.89 19.00 21.37
N MET A 554 -1.69 18.09 22.33
CA MET A 554 -2.23 16.73 22.30
C MET A 554 -3.24 16.53 23.43
N ALA A 555 -4.11 15.54 23.26
CA ALA A 555 -5.03 15.08 24.29
C ALA A 555 -4.27 14.45 25.48
N SER A 556 -4.75 14.75 26.69
CA SER A 556 -4.43 14.09 27.93
C SER A 556 -5.73 13.60 28.55
N PHE A 557 -5.94 12.29 28.53
CA PHE A 557 -7.20 11.64 28.89
C PHE A 557 -7.39 11.58 30.40
N THR A 558 -8.65 11.72 30.81
CA THR A 558 -9.05 11.76 32.23
C THR A 558 -9.06 10.41 32.92
N ALA A 559 -9.28 9.32 32.16
CA ALA A 559 -9.33 7.96 32.67
C ALA A 559 -8.67 6.98 31.68
N PRO A 560 -7.88 6.01 32.16
CA PRO A 560 -7.24 5.00 31.30
C PRO A 560 -8.20 3.89 30.85
N ARG A 561 -9.43 3.86 31.39
CA ARG A 561 -10.47 2.90 31.03
C ARG A 561 -11.84 3.59 31.05
N LEU A 562 -12.62 3.39 29.98
CA LEU A 562 -13.96 3.95 29.86
C LEU A 562 -14.93 2.92 29.24
N GLU A 563 -16.05 2.67 29.93
CA GLU A 563 -17.14 1.85 29.42
C GLU A 563 -18.25 2.74 28.85
N ILE A 564 -18.65 2.45 27.62
CA ILE A 564 -19.65 3.20 26.87
C ILE A 564 -20.73 2.25 26.40
N ALA A 565 -21.96 2.48 26.85
CA ALA A 565 -23.13 1.70 26.44
C ALA A 565 -23.56 2.07 25.02
N LEU A 566 -23.83 1.06 24.22
CA LEU A 566 -24.42 1.19 22.90
C LEU A 566 -25.91 0.86 22.97
N ASP A 567 -26.67 1.29 21.97
CA ASP A 567 -28.03 0.83 21.78
C ASP A 567 -28.05 -0.71 21.65
N PRO A 568 -29.07 -1.40 22.21
CA PRO A 568 -29.19 -2.84 22.09
C PRO A 568 -29.23 -3.28 20.63
N TRP A 569 -28.60 -4.42 20.35
CA TRP A 569 -28.56 -5.02 19.03
C TRP A 569 -29.67 -6.05 18.90
N ASN A 570 -30.44 -5.98 17.81
CA ASN A 570 -31.60 -6.84 17.59
C ASN A 570 -31.64 -7.42 16.17
N LEU A 571 -32.00 -8.69 16.06
CA LEU A 571 -32.29 -9.36 14.79
C LEU A 571 -33.51 -10.26 14.95
N SER A 572 -34.52 -10.04 14.10
CA SER A 572 -35.69 -10.93 14.06
C SER A 572 -35.28 -12.34 13.66
N GLY A 573 -35.79 -13.35 14.37
CA GLY A 573 -35.37 -14.74 14.16
C GLY A 573 -34.10 -15.16 14.91
N GLY A 574 -33.46 -14.25 15.66
CA GLY A 574 -32.30 -14.55 16.50
C GLY A 574 -30.97 -14.19 15.85
N ILE A 575 -29.99 -13.81 16.67
CA ILE A 575 -28.63 -13.46 16.26
C ILE A 575 -27.74 -14.69 16.38
N GLU A 576 -27.03 -15.04 15.31
CA GLU A 576 -26.09 -16.17 15.28
C GLU A 576 -24.64 -15.66 15.20
N ALA A 577 -24.38 -14.68 14.32
CA ALA A 577 -23.08 -14.07 14.16
C ALA A 577 -23.16 -12.53 14.12
N VAL A 578 -22.06 -11.91 14.54
CA VAL A 578 -21.81 -10.46 14.54
C VAL A 578 -20.58 -10.19 13.69
N ASP A 579 -20.71 -9.29 12.73
CA ASP A 579 -19.63 -8.78 11.89
C ASP A 579 -19.52 -7.27 12.05
N MET A 580 -18.37 -6.80 12.51
CA MET A 580 -18.09 -5.40 12.75
C MET A 580 -16.99 -4.94 11.80
N ASN A 581 -17.30 -4.04 10.88
CA ASN A 581 -16.32 -3.37 10.04
C ASN A 581 -16.18 -1.93 10.55
N LEU A 582 -15.09 -1.67 11.27
CA LEU A 582 -14.92 -0.51 12.14
C LEU A 582 -13.84 0.44 11.62
N ASP A 583 -14.15 1.73 11.60
CA ASP A 583 -13.18 2.81 11.42
C ASP A 583 -12.67 3.21 12.80
N MET A 584 -11.51 2.69 13.21
CA MET A 584 -11.00 2.90 14.56
C MET A 584 -9.48 2.97 14.60
N VAL A 585 -8.97 3.70 15.59
CA VAL A 585 -7.57 3.64 16.00
C VAL A 585 -7.48 2.86 17.32
N ALA A 586 -6.90 1.67 17.25
CA ALA A 586 -6.64 0.79 18.37
C ALA A 586 -5.22 0.22 18.22
N ARG A 587 -4.22 0.90 18.79
CA ARG A 587 -2.79 0.56 18.71
C ARG A 587 -2.24 0.36 20.12
N ASP A 588 -1.47 -0.71 20.31
CA ASP A 588 -0.82 -1.06 21.58
C ASP A 588 -0.10 0.16 22.18
N PRO A 589 -0.36 0.55 23.46
CA PRO A 589 -1.13 -0.14 24.51
C PRO A 589 -2.63 0.19 24.59
N ALA A 590 -3.17 0.92 23.63
CA ALA A 590 -4.58 1.30 23.56
C ALA A 590 -5.42 0.32 22.71
N GLY A 591 -6.62 -0.03 23.19
CA GLY A 591 -7.50 -0.99 22.52
C GLY A 591 -8.98 -0.78 22.82
N ILE A 592 -9.82 -1.14 21.85
CA ILE A 592 -11.28 -1.15 22.00
C ILE A 592 -11.72 -2.60 22.16
N ILE A 593 -12.42 -2.88 23.24
CA ILE A 593 -13.03 -4.18 23.51
C ILE A 593 -14.54 -4.03 23.34
N PHE A 594 -15.14 -4.81 22.45
CA PHE A 594 -16.59 -4.87 22.32
C PHE A 594 -17.13 -6.00 23.17
N GLU A 595 -18.24 -5.76 23.86
CA GLU A 595 -18.87 -6.75 24.70
C GLU A 595 -20.38 -6.78 24.46
N VAL A 596 -20.94 -7.98 24.54
CA VAL A 596 -22.38 -8.21 24.48
C VAL A 596 -22.87 -8.87 25.75
N ARG A 597 -24.06 -8.50 26.21
CA ARG A 597 -24.70 -9.11 27.37
C ARG A 597 -25.87 -9.98 26.93
N HIS A 598 -25.85 -11.22 27.41
CA HIS A 598 -26.97 -12.14 27.30
C HIS A 598 -27.08 -12.98 28.57
N SER A 599 -28.31 -13.26 29.01
CA SER A 599 -28.60 -14.04 30.23
C SER A 599 -27.87 -13.53 31.49
N GLY A 600 -27.70 -12.21 31.60
CA GLY A 600 -27.12 -11.55 32.79
C GLY A 600 -25.59 -11.42 32.78
N THR A 601 -24.88 -12.10 31.89
CA THR A 601 -23.41 -12.12 31.80
C THR A 601 -22.92 -11.31 30.60
N TRP A 602 -21.83 -10.55 30.79
CA TRP A 602 -21.11 -9.87 29.71
C TRP A 602 -20.07 -10.81 29.10
N TYR A 603 -20.07 -10.90 27.78
CA TYR A 603 -19.13 -11.67 27.00
C TYR A 603 -18.35 -10.73 26.09
N GLN A 604 -17.04 -10.89 26.06
CA GLN A 604 -16.20 -10.16 25.13
C GLN A 604 -16.37 -10.73 23.72
N ILE A 605 -16.58 -9.87 22.73
CA ILE A 605 -16.50 -10.25 21.33
C ILE A 605 -15.03 -10.60 21.03
N GLY A 606 -14.79 -11.88 20.73
CA GLY A 606 -13.45 -12.47 20.63
C GLY A 606 -13.15 -13.53 21.68
N GLU A 607 -13.98 -13.66 22.71
CA GLU A 607 -13.92 -14.81 23.61
C GLU A 607 -14.50 -16.05 22.90
N VAL A 608 -13.69 -17.09 22.76
CA VAL A 608 -14.08 -18.39 22.23
C VAL A 608 -13.95 -19.41 23.37
N GLY A 609 -14.91 -19.41 24.29
CA GLY A 609 -14.91 -20.29 25.44
C GLY A 609 -15.02 -21.77 25.05
N ALA A 610 -14.51 -22.67 25.91
CA ALA A 610 -14.51 -24.14 25.71
C ALA A 610 -15.91 -24.81 25.73
N GLY A 611 -16.99 -24.02 25.68
CA GLY A 611 -18.36 -24.48 25.73
C GLY A 611 -19.21 -23.95 24.58
N ASN A 612 -20.52 -23.86 24.81
CA ASN A 612 -21.44 -23.26 23.85
C ASN A 612 -21.10 -21.79 23.64
N HIS A 613 -21.13 -21.37 22.38
CA HIS A 613 -20.98 -19.96 22.04
C HIS A 613 -22.03 -19.11 22.78
N PRO A 614 -21.72 -17.88 23.23
CA PRO A 614 -22.69 -17.05 23.95
C PRO A 614 -23.98 -16.74 23.17
N LEU A 615 -23.96 -16.91 21.84
CA LEU A 615 -25.13 -16.78 20.95
C LEU A 615 -25.84 -18.12 20.63
N TYR A 616 -25.46 -19.23 21.28
CA TYR A 616 -26.02 -20.57 21.02
C TYR A 616 -27.54 -20.67 21.21
N GLY A 617 -28.17 -19.75 21.94
CA GLY A 617 -29.62 -19.67 22.09
C GLY A 617 -30.35 -18.89 20.98
N LEU A 618 -29.64 -18.40 19.96
CA LEU A 618 -30.14 -17.47 18.94
C LEU A 618 -30.93 -16.30 19.55
N PRO A 619 -30.32 -15.52 20.48
CA PRO A 619 -31.04 -14.43 21.14
C PRO A 619 -31.49 -13.39 20.12
N ALA A 620 -32.77 -13.00 20.17
CA ALA A 620 -33.31 -11.95 19.29
C ALA A 620 -32.76 -10.56 19.61
N GLN A 621 -32.25 -10.37 20.83
CA GLN A 621 -31.65 -9.13 21.30
C GLN A 621 -30.49 -9.38 22.26
N VAL A 622 -29.43 -8.59 22.13
CA VAL A 622 -28.31 -8.51 23.08
C VAL A 622 -28.04 -7.05 23.45
N GLN A 623 -27.66 -6.78 24.70
CA GLN A 623 -27.15 -5.45 25.06
C GLN A 623 -25.71 -5.35 24.59
N ALA A 624 -25.29 -4.19 24.08
CA ALA A 624 -23.94 -3.99 23.58
C ALA A 624 -23.24 -2.85 24.31
N ARG A 625 -21.92 -2.96 24.45
CA ARG A 625 -21.05 -1.87 24.92
C ARG A 625 -19.68 -1.95 24.28
N MET A 626 -18.98 -0.82 24.31
CA MET A 626 -17.55 -0.76 24.04
C MET A 626 -16.80 -0.37 25.32
N VAL A 627 -15.62 -0.95 25.51
CA VAL A 627 -14.70 -0.66 26.60
C VAL A 627 -13.41 -0.15 25.97
N LEU A 628 -13.15 1.14 26.15
CA LEU A 628 -11.93 1.80 25.70
C LEU A 628 -10.88 1.63 26.79
N VAL A 629 -9.73 1.04 26.45
CA VAL A 629 -8.60 0.82 27.37
C VAL A 629 -7.37 1.48 26.79
N GLY A 630 -6.58 2.15 27.62
CA GLY A 630 -5.33 2.78 27.24
C GLY A 630 -4.65 3.42 28.44
N THR A 631 -4.05 4.58 28.23
CA THR A 631 -3.34 5.37 29.26
C THR A 631 -3.86 6.81 29.25
N THR A 632 -3.41 7.63 30.20
CA THR A 632 -3.70 9.06 30.18
C THR A 632 -3.12 9.78 28.95
N ASP A 633 -2.12 9.19 28.30
CA ASP A 633 -1.43 9.77 27.16
C ASP A 633 -1.95 9.27 25.81
N VAL A 634 -2.41 8.02 25.77
CA VAL A 634 -2.84 7.33 24.55
C VAL A 634 -4.11 6.55 24.86
N MET A 635 -5.23 6.95 24.24
CA MET A 635 -6.49 6.23 24.25
C MET A 635 -6.91 5.88 22.82
N PRO A 636 -7.70 4.82 22.61
CA PRO A 636 -8.24 4.49 21.30
C PRO A 636 -9.38 5.44 20.92
N GLY A 637 -9.68 5.50 19.62
CA GLY A 637 -10.77 6.31 19.07
C GLY A 637 -11.53 5.57 17.99
N ILE A 638 -12.81 5.90 17.81
CA ILE A 638 -13.69 5.22 16.85
C ILE A 638 -14.64 6.20 16.16
N TRP A 639 -14.80 6.06 14.85
CA TRP A 639 -15.80 6.80 14.09
C TRP A 639 -17.08 5.97 14.01
N LEU A 640 -18.08 6.33 14.83
CA LEU A 640 -19.31 5.54 14.95
C LEU A 640 -20.19 5.59 13.70
N GLY A 641 -20.29 6.76 13.07
CA GLY A 641 -21.10 6.97 11.87
C GLY A 641 -20.75 6.05 10.69
N PRO A 642 -19.49 6.06 10.22
CA PRO A 642 -19.10 5.25 9.07
C PRO A 642 -18.92 3.76 9.40
N SER A 643 -18.53 3.42 10.64
CA SER A 643 -18.45 2.02 11.12
C SER A 643 -19.77 1.26 10.94
N LYS A 644 -19.68 -0.04 10.66
CA LYS A 644 -20.84 -0.92 10.43
C LYS A 644 -20.81 -2.14 11.33
N VAL A 645 -21.97 -2.47 11.88
CA VAL A 645 -22.26 -3.74 12.55
C VAL A 645 -23.32 -4.44 11.74
N THR A 646 -23.06 -5.69 11.38
CA THR A 646 -23.99 -6.59 10.70
C THR A 646 -24.26 -7.78 11.61
N LEU A 647 -25.54 -7.98 11.93
CA LEU A 647 -26.03 -9.16 12.62
C LEU A 647 -26.55 -10.11 11.56
N THR A 648 -26.21 -11.39 11.67
CA THR A 648 -26.64 -12.41 10.70
C THR A 648 -27.18 -13.65 11.39
N ARG A 649 -28.03 -14.35 10.64
CA ARG A 649 -28.46 -15.71 10.93
C ARG A 649 -28.47 -16.49 9.62
N PRO A 650 -27.66 -17.56 9.49
CA PRO A 650 -27.63 -18.36 8.28
C PRO A 650 -28.94 -19.13 8.11
N ARG A 651 -29.31 -19.40 6.86
CA ARG A 651 -30.38 -20.34 6.51
C ARG A 651 -30.00 -21.77 6.88
N THR A 652 -31.01 -22.60 7.00
CA THR A 652 -30.86 -24.06 7.09
C THR A 652 -30.78 -24.74 5.73
N THR A 653 -31.01 -24.01 4.64
CA THR A 653 -30.90 -24.51 3.27
C THR A 653 -30.18 -23.50 2.38
N GLY A 654 -29.45 -24.00 1.37
CA GLY A 654 -28.74 -23.18 0.41
C GLY A 654 -28.76 -23.79 -0.99
N THR A 655 -28.61 -22.96 -2.01
CA THR A 655 -28.50 -23.39 -3.41
C THR A 655 -27.49 -22.52 -4.14
N HIS A 656 -26.42 -23.14 -4.62
CA HIS A 656 -25.44 -22.52 -5.50
C HIS A 656 -25.72 -22.92 -6.94
N ILE A 657 -25.54 -21.98 -7.86
CA ILE A 657 -25.62 -22.20 -9.30
C ILE A 657 -24.33 -21.65 -9.90
N SER A 658 -23.60 -22.48 -10.64
CA SER A 658 -22.43 -22.02 -11.37
C SER A 658 -22.84 -21.22 -12.61
N LYS A 659 -21.90 -20.42 -13.14
CA LYS A 659 -21.98 -19.98 -14.53
C LYS A 659 -21.94 -21.19 -15.47
N ALA A 660 -22.36 -20.96 -16.72
CA ALA A 660 -22.34 -21.99 -17.74
C ALA A 660 -20.90 -22.44 -18.01
N ARG A 661 -20.67 -23.74 -17.95
CA ARG A 661 -19.39 -24.37 -18.26
C ARG A 661 -19.46 -24.96 -19.65
N ALA A 662 -18.52 -24.57 -20.52
CA ALA A 662 -18.29 -25.20 -21.80
C ALA A 662 -17.19 -26.27 -21.70
N THR A 663 -17.35 -27.35 -22.46
CA THR A 663 -16.38 -28.45 -22.60
C THR A 663 -15.86 -28.52 -24.04
N PRO A 664 -14.69 -29.16 -24.30
CA PRO A 664 -14.11 -29.24 -25.65
C PRO A 664 -15.00 -29.90 -26.71
N VAL A 665 -15.82 -30.84 -26.27
CA VAL A 665 -16.59 -31.78 -27.09
C VAL A 665 -17.81 -32.22 -26.30
N ASP A 666 -18.80 -32.77 -26.97
CA ASP A 666 -19.99 -33.32 -26.32
C ASP A 666 -19.62 -34.41 -25.29
N VAL A 667 -20.11 -34.24 -24.07
CA VAL A 667 -19.87 -35.14 -22.93
C VAL A 667 -21.14 -35.89 -22.55
N ASP A 668 -21.01 -37.16 -22.17
CA ASP A 668 -22.12 -38.00 -21.71
C ASP A 668 -21.99 -38.42 -20.22
N GLU A 669 -20.85 -38.11 -19.60
CA GLU A 669 -20.55 -38.38 -18.21
C GLU A 669 -19.80 -37.20 -17.56
N VAL A 670 -20.22 -36.79 -16.36
CA VAL A 670 -19.61 -35.72 -15.57
C VAL A 670 -19.52 -36.16 -14.12
N HIS A 671 -18.39 -35.92 -13.46
CA HIS A 671 -18.19 -36.10 -12.03
C HIS A 671 -18.05 -34.73 -11.36
N VAL A 672 -18.88 -34.45 -10.36
CA VAL A 672 -18.75 -33.27 -9.51
C VAL A 672 -18.17 -33.74 -8.18
N VAL A 673 -16.99 -33.23 -7.82
CA VAL A 673 -16.28 -33.57 -6.57
C VAL A 673 -16.34 -32.35 -5.65
N ALA A 674 -17.06 -32.49 -4.54
CA ALA A 674 -17.18 -31.46 -3.50
C ALA A 674 -16.34 -31.85 -2.27
N LEU A 675 -15.53 -30.92 -1.76
CA LEU A 675 -14.89 -31.07 -0.44
C LEU A 675 -15.72 -30.35 0.62
N LEU A 676 -16.30 -31.14 1.53
CA LEU A 676 -17.19 -30.69 2.59
C LEU A 676 -16.42 -30.64 3.91
N GLU A 677 -16.23 -29.44 4.45
CA GLU A 677 -15.57 -29.22 5.73
C GLU A 677 -16.60 -28.98 6.83
N HIS A 678 -16.31 -29.46 8.04
CA HIS A 678 -17.25 -29.45 9.18
C HIS A 678 -18.59 -30.15 8.87
N PHE A 679 -18.57 -31.09 7.93
CA PHE A 679 -19.74 -31.86 7.53
C PHE A 679 -19.99 -33.01 8.51
N ASP A 680 -21.22 -33.11 9.02
CA ASP A 680 -21.70 -34.20 9.86
C ASP A 680 -22.96 -34.78 9.22
N ASP A 681 -22.84 -36.01 8.70
CA ASP A 681 -23.90 -36.70 7.95
C ASP A 681 -25.19 -36.91 8.77
N ALA A 682 -25.11 -36.85 10.10
CA ALA A 682 -26.28 -36.98 10.97
C ALA A 682 -27.20 -35.74 10.93
N VAL A 683 -26.66 -34.57 10.58
CA VAL A 683 -27.36 -33.27 10.66
C VAL A 683 -27.28 -32.45 9.38
N HIS A 684 -26.34 -32.75 8.50
CA HIS A 684 -26.07 -32.02 7.27
C HIS A 684 -26.38 -32.88 6.04
N ASP A 685 -26.78 -32.24 4.95
CA ASP A 685 -26.88 -32.86 3.64
C ASP A 685 -26.33 -31.93 2.56
N CYS A 686 -25.70 -32.52 1.56
CA CYS A 686 -25.14 -31.85 0.40
C CYS A 686 -25.47 -32.64 -0.86
N GLY A 687 -26.21 -32.01 -1.77
CA GLY A 687 -26.61 -32.57 -3.06
C GLY A 687 -26.01 -31.81 -4.22
N ALA A 688 -25.98 -32.44 -5.39
CA ALA A 688 -25.62 -31.80 -6.65
C ALA A 688 -26.60 -32.19 -7.77
N GLN A 689 -26.82 -31.30 -8.72
CA GLN A 689 -27.54 -31.54 -9.96
C GLN A 689 -26.81 -30.85 -11.11
N LEU A 690 -26.94 -31.37 -12.33
CA LEU A 690 -26.56 -30.65 -13.53
C LEU A 690 -27.80 -30.00 -14.14
N LEU A 691 -27.67 -28.76 -14.59
CA LEU A 691 -28.71 -28.07 -15.34
C LEU A 691 -28.29 -28.06 -16.82
N THR A 692 -29.09 -28.69 -17.68
CA THR A 692 -28.79 -28.90 -19.10
C THR A 692 -29.95 -28.47 -20.01
N GLY A 693 -29.74 -28.54 -21.32
CA GLY A 693 -30.74 -28.19 -22.33
C GLY A 693 -30.94 -26.69 -22.50
N VAL A 694 -31.94 -26.31 -23.31
CA VAL A 694 -32.19 -24.90 -23.66
C VAL A 694 -32.42 -24.06 -22.41
N GLY A 695 -31.58 -23.05 -22.21
CA GLY A 695 -31.65 -22.15 -21.06
C GLY A 695 -31.32 -22.80 -19.72
N TYR A 696 -30.72 -24.00 -19.70
CA TYR A 696 -30.39 -24.75 -18.48
C TYR A 696 -31.63 -25.08 -17.62
N ALA A 697 -32.76 -25.38 -18.28
CA ALA A 697 -34.05 -25.62 -17.62
C ALA A 697 -34.24 -27.08 -17.14
N THR A 698 -33.39 -28.01 -17.57
CA THR A 698 -33.53 -29.44 -17.25
C THR A 698 -32.59 -29.84 -16.12
N PRO A 699 -33.08 -30.09 -14.90
CA PRO A 699 -32.24 -30.63 -13.82
C PRO A 699 -32.04 -32.14 -13.98
N VAL A 700 -30.78 -32.57 -13.94
CA VAL A 700 -30.36 -33.97 -13.95
C VAL A 700 -29.76 -34.32 -12.60
N SER A 701 -30.25 -35.37 -11.96
CA SER A 701 -29.74 -35.90 -10.69
C SER A 701 -28.59 -36.89 -10.93
N PRO A 702 -27.66 -37.04 -9.98
CA PRO A 702 -26.55 -37.98 -10.11
C PRO A 702 -27.06 -39.43 -10.12
N THR A 703 -26.39 -40.28 -10.87
CA THR A 703 -26.62 -41.73 -10.91
C THR A 703 -25.94 -42.45 -9.75
N ALA A 704 -24.87 -41.87 -9.19
CA ALA A 704 -24.22 -42.36 -7.98
C ALA A 704 -23.61 -41.21 -7.15
N THR A 705 -23.57 -41.40 -5.83
CA THR A 705 -22.88 -40.51 -4.88
C THR A 705 -21.96 -41.35 -4.01
N VAL A 706 -20.70 -40.96 -3.87
CA VAL A 706 -19.70 -41.67 -3.07
C VAL A 706 -19.00 -40.70 -2.13
N ASP A 707 -18.97 -41.05 -0.85
CA ASP A 707 -18.26 -40.29 0.18
C ASP A 707 -16.95 -40.97 0.57
N LYS A 708 -15.92 -40.14 0.75
CA LYS A 708 -14.63 -40.54 1.30
C LYS A 708 -14.18 -39.51 2.33
N VAL A 709 -14.05 -39.94 3.57
CA VAL A 709 -13.46 -39.11 4.63
C VAL A 709 -11.94 -39.05 4.41
N LEU A 710 -11.41 -37.84 4.29
CA LEU A 710 -9.99 -37.58 4.11
C LEU A 710 -9.25 -37.50 5.46
N PRO A 711 -7.92 -37.68 5.48
CA PRO A 711 -7.11 -37.37 6.67
C PRO A 711 -7.31 -35.91 7.07
N GLY A 712 -7.92 -35.66 8.23
CA GLY A 712 -8.33 -34.32 8.68
C GLY A 712 -9.82 -34.15 8.95
N GLY A 713 -10.66 -35.12 8.54
CA GLY A 713 -12.10 -35.13 8.82
C GLY A 713 -12.96 -34.48 7.74
N THR A 714 -12.36 -33.84 6.73
CA THR A 714 -13.06 -33.34 5.54
C THR A 714 -13.67 -34.50 4.75
N THR A 715 -14.93 -34.34 4.34
CA THR A 715 -15.64 -35.34 3.53
C THR A 715 -15.52 -34.97 2.05
N ARG A 716 -14.88 -35.83 1.26
CA ARG A 716 -14.88 -35.74 -0.21
C ARG A 716 -16.10 -36.48 -0.74
N ARG A 717 -17.08 -35.75 -1.26
CA ARG A 717 -18.30 -36.29 -1.87
C ARG A 717 -18.18 -36.20 -3.40
N THR A 718 -18.30 -37.33 -4.08
CA THR A 718 -18.26 -37.41 -5.56
C THR A 718 -19.64 -37.76 -6.07
N PHE A 719 -20.22 -36.88 -6.89
CA PHE A 719 -21.47 -37.08 -7.60
C PHE A 719 -21.16 -37.48 -9.06
N THR A 720 -21.57 -38.67 -9.47
CA THR A 720 -21.42 -39.16 -10.84
C THR A 720 -22.72 -38.96 -11.60
N PHE A 721 -22.65 -38.31 -12.74
CA PHE A 721 -23.73 -38.14 -13.71
C PHE A 721 -23.34 -38.92 -14.96
N SER A 722 -24.05 -40.00 -15.26
CA SER A 722 -23.74 -40.88 -16.41
C SER A 722 -24.98 -41.09 -17.28
N GLY A 723 -24.79 -41.30 -18.58
CA GLY A 723 -25.91 -41.47 -19.51
C GLY A 723 -26.63 -40.15 -19.79
N LEU A 724 -25.88 -39.05 -19.76
CA LEU A 724 -26.37 -37.74 -20.18
C LEU A 724 -26.64 -37.75 -21.70
N THR A 725 -27.63 -36.98 -22.14
CA THR A 725 -27.70 -36.62 -23.55
C THR A 725 -26.43 -35.84 -23.90
N PRO A 726 -25.67 -36.25 -24.93
CA PRO A 726 -24.44 -35.55 -25.31
C PRO A 726 -24.70 -34.06 -25.54
N ASP A 727 -23.95 -33.23 -24.82
CA ASP A 727 -24.00 -31.77 -24.85
C ASP A 727 -22.61 -31.25 -24.47
N ASP A 728 -22.23 -30.07 -24.96
CA ASP A 728 -20.93 -29.45 -24.68
C ASP A 728 -21.00 -28.43 -23.54
N THR A 729 -22.21 -28.15 -23.01
CA THR A 729 -22.43 -27.15 -21.97
C THR A 729 -23.37 -27.60 -20.85
N TYR A 730 -23.10 -27.14 -19.63
CA TYR A 730 -23.98 -27.34 -18.48
C TYR A 730 -23.73 -26.31 -17.37
N LYS A 731 -24.65 -26.20 -16.42
CA LYS A 731 -24.40 -25.54 -15.12
C LYS A 731 -24.43 -26.56 -14.00
N ARG A 732 -23.57 -26.37 -13.00
CA ARG A 732 -23.61 -27.11 -11.75
C ARG A 732 -24.55 -26.43 -10.77
N LYS A 733 -25.40 -27.21 -10.13
CA LYS A 733 -26.22 -26.79 -8.98
C LYS A 733 -25.79 -27.58 -7.75
N ILE A 734 -25.37 -26.91 -6.69
CA ILE A 734 -25.07 -27.54 -5.39
C ILE A 734 -26.14 -27.11 -4.39
N THR A 735 -26.72 -28.05 -3.66
CA THR A 735 -27.71 -27.77 -2.61
C THR A 735 -27.13 -28.12 -1.25
N LEU A 736 -27.31 -27.22 -0.29
CA LEU A 736 -26.88 -27.39 1.10
C LEU A 736 -28.10 -27.50 2.01
N SER A 737 -28.05 -28.34 3.03
CA SER A 737 -29.09 -28.47 4.04
C SER A 737 -28.47 -28.77 5.40
N THR A 738 -29.04 -28.20 6.46
CA THR A 738 -28.70 -28.51 7.85
C THR A 738 -29.95 -28.53 8.72
N ALA A 739 -29.92 -29.33 9.79
CA ALA A 739 -30.96 -29.35 10.82
C ALA A 739 -31.07 -28.03 11.62
N SER A 740 -30.00 -27.22 11.70
CA SER A 740 -29.98 -26.00 12.53
C SER A 740 -29.03 -24.92 12.00
N ALA A 741 -29.43 -23.65 12.13
CA ALA A 741 -28.57 -22.50 11.82
C ALA A 741 -27.31 -22.40 12.72
N LEU A 742 -27.27 -23.14 13.83
CA LEU A 742 -26.12 -23.22 14.76
C LEU A 742 -25.10 -24.29 14.37
N SER A 743 -25.44 -25.17 13.43
CA SER A 743 -24.58 -26.24 12.94
C SER A 743 -24.57 -26.14 11.44
N VAL A 744 -23.70 -25.31 10.90
CA VAL A 744 -23.53 -25.18 9.45
C VAL A 744 -22.27 -25.94 9.01
N PHE A 745 -22.13 -26.13 7.72
CA PHE A 745 -20.92 -26.60 7.07
C PHE A 745 -20.65 -25.72 5.84
N HIS A 746 -19.51 -25.91 5.20
CA HIS A 746 -19.22 -25.24 3.93
C HIS A 746 -18.61 -26.20 2.92
N VAL A 747 -18.76 -25.89 1.65
CA VAL A 747 -18.03 -26.57 0.57
C VAL A 747 -16.76 -25.75 0.32
N ALA A 748 -15.60 -26.31 0.66
CA ALA A 748 -14.33 -25.64 0.45
C ALA A 748 -14.05 -25.48 -1.05
N GLU A 749 -14.31 -26.52 -1.83
CA GLU A 749 -14.09 -26.46 -3.28
C GLU A 749 -15.01 -27.45 -4.00
N ALA A 750 -15.29 -27.15 -5.26
CA ALA A 750 -16.04 -28.03 -6.14
C ALA A 750 -15.33 -28.16 -7.49
N THR A 751 -14.91 -29.39 -7.80
CA THR A 751 -14.23 -29.73 -9.06
C THR A 751 -15.17 -30.51 -9.97
N ASP A 752 -15.32 -30.04 -11.20
CA ASP A 752 -16.12 -30.70 -12.21
C ASP A 752 -15.18 -31.40 -13.21
N ILE A 753 -15.38 -32.69 -13.46
CA ILE A 753 -14.59 -33.51 -14.38
C ILE A 753 -15.53 -34.08 -15.44
N ALA A 754 -15.33 -33.75 -16.69
CA ALA A 754 -16.19 -34.15 -17.80
C ALA A 754 -15.50 -35.19 -18.68
N PHE A 755 -16.26 -36.18 -19.16
CA PHE A 755 -15.77 -37.27 -20.00
C PHE A 755 -16.45 -37.22 -21.37
N PRO A 756 -15.68 -37.31 -22.47
CA PRO A 756 -16.24 -37.28 -23.82
C PRO A 756 -17.11 -38.51 -24.11
N SER A 757 -18.15 -38.30 -24.93
CA SER A 757 -19.11 -39.33 -25.36
C SER A 757 -18.54 -40.46 -26.24
#